data_AF-A0AAR2JXU2-F1
#
_entry.id   AF-A0AAR2JXU2-F1
#
_cell.length_a   1.000
_cell.length_b   1.000
_cell.length_c   1.000
_cell.angle_alpha   90.00
_cell.angle_beta   90.00
_cell.angle_gamma   90.00
#
_symmetry.space_group_name_H-M   'P 1'
#
loop_
_entity.id
_entity.type
_entity.pdbx_description
1 polymer ?
#
loop_
_entity_poly.entity_id
_entity_poly.type
_entity_poly.pdbx_seq_one_letter_code
_entity_poly.pdbx_strand_id
1 'polypeptide(L)'
;MDSASNPAPPRAPKSSSRSPQKPQQNSAKRENSKPSHKQALKEARRKGRMDRGKAEEEMTNKLKNLDFRCKPKATGTGLVYSDAFTRYRCLWDVSHPESPERVTTIVELMEKEGLLSRCVQVETRTASEEELSLVHMKEYIDRMKSTQKMTEEELKSVSEGYDSVYLHPDSFTCACLAVGSVLQLVDKVMTSELRNGFSVSRPPGHHAQTDQMNGYCMFNNLAVAARYAQKQHGVQRVLIVDWDVHHGQGIQYIFQDDPSVLYFSVHRYEDGSYWPHLPETDSSAVGTGRGEGYNVNVPWNKTGMQDGDYVAVFQKLLLPIAYEFRPQLVLVAAGFDSVVGDLKGEMCASPQCFSVLTHMLMGLAQGRVVLALEGGYNLQSTAEGACASLRSLLGEPCSHLSSPGAPSESALKSISKTVAALYPFWTSLQILEGGPLSEAEPLPSSVCFEMKLETSSCSTGLVYDQRMMEHHNMWDSHHPELPQRISRIFSRHEELGLVDHCQRIPARLATEEELALCHGLAHINTIKSTEQMKPRDLYRLGDDYNSIYISNESYRSALLAAGACFNSAQAILTGQVRNCVAIVRPPGHHAERDTACGFCFFNTAALTARYAQSITHSSLRVLILDWDVHHGNGTQHIFEEDDSVLYISLHRYEDGTFFPSSEDADYDKVGRGRGAGYNVNIPWNGAKMGDPEYLAAFHNVVMPIAREFAPELVLVSAGFDAARGDPLGGYQVTPEGYAHLTHQLLSVAAGRVLVILEGGYNLTSISESMAMCTSMLLGDAPPMLPPLPPPHPSAAVTINNVLRVHAPYWKSLRIQIPESLRLSLPSPQPKSKRMSAGKSKKSPCPVTPAQSPSQQQQVSSVTTSPASPPSAQEDSGLDELTQGLHSLDLSSSTSANSSPTSIPVGGARPKVKPSPHRDVIATQEVSPVKVIERGRQEPGVKVESTPIKEEKQDTMYVVDPLAWCPHLDSVQPVPADGISVFRPCEDCGADTENWICLCCYKVLCGRFVNEHMVTHGQVSGHPLVLSFADLSVWCYPCESYVHNKVLYEAKNAAHLAKFGEEIPPIN
;
A
#
# COMPACT_ATOMS: atom_id res chain seq x y z
N MET A 1 53.12 -31.23 31.70
CA MET A 1 52.28 -31.32 32.91
C MET A 1 50.86 -31.66 32.47
N ASP A 2 50.59 -32.84 31.89
CA ASP A 2 50.87 -34.24 32.31
C ASP A 2 49.68 -34.79 33.14
N SER A 3 49.16 -36.00 32.93
CA SER A 3 49.48 -37.01 31.89
C SER A 3 48.35 -38.05 31.72
N ALA A 4 48.52 -38.94 30.74
CA ALA A 4 47.66 -40.05 30.33
C ALA A 4 47.04 -40.94 31.43
N SER A 5 45.93 -41.64 31.08
CA SER A 5 46.01 -43.10 30.82
C SER A 5 44.69 -43.71 30.29
N ASN A 6 44.84 -44.84 29.60
CA ASN A 6 43.81 -45.75 29.05
C ASN A 6 44.07 -47.13 29.71
N PRO A 7 43.13 -48.13 29.77
CA PRO A 7 42.85 -48.96 28.58
C PRO A 7 41.47 -49.68 28.50
N ALA A 8 41.25 -50.40 27.38
CA ALA A 8 40.21 -51.44 27.17
C ALA A 8 40.78 -52.86 27.55
N PRO A 9 40.35 -54.08 27.06
CA PRO A 9 39.43 -54.52 25.97
C PRO A 9 38.55 -55.76 26.39
N PRO A 10 38.23 -56.86 25.62
CA PRO A 10 38.13 -57.15 24.15
C PRO A 10 36.91 -58.00 23.61
N ARG A 11 36.57 -57.84 22.32
CA ARG A 11 36.18 -58.84 21.25
C ARG A 11 35.00 -59.88 21.37
N ALA A 12 33.92 -59.68 20.57
CA ALA A 12 33.45 -60.39 19.33
C ALA A 12 33.52 -61.96 19.14
N PRO A 13 33.00 -62.64 18.06
CA PRO A 13 32.09 -62.25 16.91
C PRO A 13 31.03 -63.33 16.40
N LYS A 14 30.27 -63.01 15.30
CA LYS A 14 29.56 -63.92 14.30
C LYS A 14 28.30 -64.74 14.74
N SER A 15 27.32 -65.18 13.90
CA SER A 15 26.89 -64.91 12.48
C SER A 15 25.50 -65.53 12.09
N SER A 16 24.99 -65.22 10.86
CA SER A 16 24.11 -66.00 9.92
C SER A 16 22.56 -66.17 10.06
N SER A 17 21.81 -65.37 9.27
CA SER A 17 20.73 -65.70 8.27
C SER A 17 19.63 -66.80 8.43
N ARG A 18 18.34 -66.45 8.18
CA ARG A 18 17.44 -67.01 7.11
C ARG A 18 15.96 -66.50 7.16
N SER A 19 15.26 -66.57 6.01
CA SER A 19 13.78 -66.41 5.79
C SER A 19 13.14 -67.79 5.44
N PRO A 20 11.80 -68.03 5.17
CA PRO A 20 10.87 -67.23 4.31
C PRO A 20 9.30 -67.35 4.53
N GLN A 21 8.51 -66.82 3.56
CA GLN A 21 7.16 -67.25 3.05
C GLN A 21 5.78 -66.74 3.62
N LYS A 22 4.71 -66.97 2.83
CA LYS A 22 3.28 -66.46 2.77
C LYS A 22 2.32 -67.67 2.46
N PRO A 23 0.99 -67.62 2.06
CA PRO A 23 -0.03 -66.54 1.82
C PRO A 23 -1.53 -66.85 2.29
N GLN A 24 -2.51 -65.99 1.91
CA GLN A 24 -3.93 -66.24 1.43
C GLN A 24 -5.09 -65.33 1.99
N GLN A 25 -6.34 -65.46 1.46
CA GLN A 25 -7.38 -64.39 1.30
C GLN A 25 -8.84 -64.74 1.73
N ASN A 26 -9.71 -63.74 1.99
CA ASN A 26 -11.11 -63.51 1.45
C ASN A 26 -12.06 -62.65 2.36
N SER A 27 -13.36 -62.50 2.02
CA SER A 27 -14.14 -61.22 2.14
C SER A 27 -15.64 -61.30 2.56
N ALA A 28 -16.27 -60.15 2.94
CA ALA A 28 -17.59 -59.59 2.47
C ALA A 28 -18.58 -58.88 3.47
N LYS A 29 -18.93 -57.60 3.15
CA LYS A 29 -20.24 -56.84 3.23
C LYS A 29 -20.98 -56.40 4.55
N ARG A 30 -21.86 -55.38 4.34
CA ARG A 30 -22.64 -54.40 5.19
C ARG A 30 -23.83 -55.01 6.01
N GLU A 31 -24.70 -54.32 6.79
CA GLU A 31 -25.21 -52.90 6.82
C GLU A 31 -25.75 -52.40 8.21
N ASN A 32 -26.53 -51.29 8.28
CA ASN A 32 -26.64 -50.36 9.45
C ASN A 32 -28.01 -49.63 9.64
N SER A 33 -28.36 -49.08 10.83
CA SER A 33 -29.43 -48.06 11.06
C SER A 33 -29.38 -47.33 12.45
N LYS A 34 -30.07 -46.17 12.61
CA LYS A 34 -30.04 -45.27 13.82
C LYS A 34 -31.38 -44.49 14.08
N PRO A 35 -31.62 -43.94 15.29
CA PRO A 35 -32.76 -43.07 15.65
C PRO A 35 -32.48 -41.54 15.56
N SER A 36 -33.35 -40.69 16.15
CA SER A 36 -33.77 -39.39 15.54
C SER A 36 -33.50 -38.06 16.31
N HIS A 37 -34.29 -37.02 16.02
CA HIS A 37 -33.78 -35.71 15.57
C HIS A 37 -33.86 -34.55 16.60
N LYS A 38 -34.66 -34.67 17.68
CA LYS A 38 -35.00 -33.52 18.56
C LYS A 38 -33.94 -33.15 19.61
N GLN A 39 -33.02 -34.06 19.98
CA GLN A 39 -31.95 -33.75 20.93
C GLN A 39 -30.76 -33.02 20.27
N ALA A 40 -30.32 -33.48 19.09
CA ALA A 40 -29.17 -32.93 18.37
C ALA A 40 -29.24 -31.41 18.14
N LEU A 41 -30.44 -30.87 17.90
CA LEU A 41 -30.65 -29.45 17.61
C LEU A 41 -30.30 -28.51 18.80
N LYS A 42 -30.31 -29.01 20.04
CA LYS A 42 -29.87 -28.25 21.23
C LYS A 42 -28.36 -28.33 21.47
N GLU A 43 -27.70 -29.43 21.09
CA GLU A 43 -26.24 -29.55 21.21
C GLU A 43 -25.49 -28.84 20.08
N ALA A 44 -26.01 -28.88 18.83
CA ALA A 44 -25.43 -28.16 17.71
C ALA A 44 -25.29 -26.65 17.99
N ARG A 45 -26.35 -26.02 18.54
CA ARG A 45 -26.35 -24.61 18.99
C ARG A 45 -25.37 -24.31 20.13
N ARG A 46 -24.92 -25.32 20.87
CA ARG A 46 -23.91 -25.18 21.93
C ARG A 46 -22.48 -25.35 21.39
N LYS A 47 -22.28 -26.20 20.38
CA LYS A 47 -20.95 -26.47 19.79
C LYS A 47 -20.45 -25.32 18.91
N GLY A 48 -21.28 -24.85 17.96
CA GLY A 48 -20.93 -23.71 17.10
C GLY A 48 -20.66 -22.39 17.82
N ARG A 49 -21.04 -22.28 19.11
CA ARG A 49 -20.71 -21.13 19.97
C ARG A 49 -19.33 -21.23 20.65
N MET A 50 -18.68 -22.39 20.61
CA MET A 50 -17.29 -22.58 21.04
C MET A 50 -16.32 -22.43 19.87
N ASP A 51 -16.69 -22.94 18.70
CA ASP A 51 -15.79 -22.98 17.53
C ASP A 51 -15.53 -21.56 16.96
N ARG A 52 -16.51 -20.63 17.04
CA ARG A 52 -16.28 -19.19 16.79
C ARG A 52 -15.20 -18.60 17.70
N GLY A 53 -15.17 -18.98 18.98
CA GLY A 53 -14.21 -18.45 19.95
C GLY A 53 -12.76 -18.85 19.66
N LYS A 54 -12.53 -20.09 19.17
CA LYS A 54 -11.19 -20.56 18.81
C LYS A 54 -10.60 -19.83 17.60
N ALA A 55 -11.42 -19.53 16.58
CA ALA A 55 -10.95 -18.79 15.41
C ALA A 55 -10.52 -17.36 15.76
N GLU A 56 -11.26 -16.70 16.66
CA GLU A 56 -10.87 -15.40 17.22
C GLU A 56 -9.58 -15.52 18.05
N GLU A 57 -9.46 -16.55 18.89
CA GLU A 57 -8.29 -16.79 19.74
C GLU A 57 -7.00 -17.07 18.95
N GLU A 58 -7.06 -17.83 17.85
CA GLU A 58 -5.89 -18.09 17.00
C GLU A 58 -5.44 -16.84 16.23
N MET A 59 -6.39 -16.05 15.70
CA MET A 59 -6.05 -14.78 15.04
C MET A 59 -5.46 -13.77 16.04
N THR A 60 -6.03 -13.69 17.25
CA THR A 60 -5.48 -12.90 18.36
C THR A 60 -4.06 -13.37 18.71
N ASN A 61 -3.77 -14.67 18.69
CA ASN A 61 -2.42 -15.18 18.98
C ASN A 61 -1.39 -14.90 17.87
N LYS A 62 -1.80 -14.83 16.60
CA LYS A 62 -0.93 -14.38 15.51
C LYS A 62 -0.68 -12.86 15.57
N LEU A 63 -1.67 -12.09 16.02
CA LEU A 63 -1.57 -10.64 16.21
C LEU A 63 -0.82 -10.22 17.48
N LYS A 64 -0.68 -11.09 18.49
CA LYS A 64 0.21 -10.86 19.65
C LYS A 64 1.69 -10.73 19.29
N ASN A 65 2.11 -11.14 18.09
CA ASN A 65 3.46 -10.89 17.59
C ASN A 65 3.67 -9.45 17.08
N LEU A 66 2.59 -8.66 16.92
CA LEU A 66 2.67 -7.20 16.86
C LEU A 66 2.77 -6.66 18.30
N ASP A 67 3.93 -6.91 18.93
CA ASP A 67 4.16 -6.51 20.33
C ASP A 67 4.45 -5.01 20.48
N PHE A 68 3.38 -4.22 20.47
CA PHE A 68 3.38 -2.81 20.82
C PHE A 68 3.71 -2.53 22.31
N ARG A 69 3.99 -3.55 23.14
CA ARG A 69 4.10 -3.45 24.60
C ARG A 69 5.46 -3.87 25.20
N CYS A 70 6.53 -4.09 24.41
CA CYS A 70 7.86 -4.35 24.99
C CYS A 70 9.10 -3.80 24.23
N LYS A 71 8.95 -2.85 23.32
CA LYS A 71 10.06 -1.99 22.85
C LYS A 71 9.65 -0.51 22.89
N PRO A 72 10.55 0.43 23.24
CA PRO A 72 10.29 1.85 23.02
C PRO A 72 10.10 2.08 21.53
N LYS A 73 8.99 2.74 21.14
CA LYS A 73 8.81 3.22 19.77
C LYS A 73 9.88 4.28 19.47
N ALA A 74 10.48 4.23 18.28
CA ALA A 74 11.35 5.30 17.81
C ALA A 74 10.51 6.58 17.58
N THR A 75 10.79 7.61 18.38
CA THR A 75 10.06 8.88 18.39
C THR A 75 11.04 10.05 18.50
N GLY A 76 10.67 11.19 17.93
CA GLY A 76 11.53 12.37 17.90
C GLY A 76 12.50 12.37 16.71
N THR A 77 12.96 13.57 16.39
CA THR A 77 13.77 13.90 15.22
C THR A 77 15.16 14.35 15.66
N GLY A 78 16.20 13.75 15.10
CA GLY A 78 17.57 14.20 15.32
C GLY A 78 17.87 15.45 14.51
N LEU A 79 18.46 16.47 15.13
CA LEU A 79 19.02 17.62 14.42
C LEU A 79 20.51 17.72 14.72
N VAL A 80 21.33 17.80 13.66
CA VAL A 80 22.77 18.07 13.80
C VAL A 80 23.10 19.44 13.21
N TYR A 81 23.79 20.25 14.02
CA TYR A 81 24.40 21.52 13.61
C TYR A 81 25.69 21.73 14.42
N SER A 82 26.60 22.55 13.91
CA SER A 82 27.77 23.03 14.65
C SER A 82 28.32 24.30 14.03
N ASP A 83 28.74 25.26 14.88
CA ASP A 83 29.47 26.47 14.49
C ASP A 83 30.73 26.16 13.65
N ALA A 84 31.25 24.93 13.69
CA ALA A 84 32.35 24.52 12.81
C ALA A 84 32.00 24.68 11.32
N PHE A 85 30.73 24.54 10.94
CA PHE A 85 30.26 24.70 9.56
C PHE A 85 30.31 26.15 9.04
N THR A 86 30.45 27.15 9.92
CA THR A 86 30.57 28.57 9.52
C THR A 86 32.02 29.02 9.28
N ARG A 87 33.01 28.20 9.64
CA ARG A 87 34.44 28.60 9.68
C ARG A 87 35.11 28.77 8.32
N TYR A 88 34.55 28.19 7.26
CA TYR A 88 35.13 28.21 5.92
C TYR A 88 34.26 28.99 4.92
N ARG A 89 34.90 29.75 4.04
CA ARG A 89 34.28 30.59 3.00
C ARG A 89 35.27 30.80 1.85
N CYS A 90 34.78 31.25 0.70
CA CYS A 90 35.65 31.62 -0.40
C CYS A 90 36.50 32.84 0.00
N LEU A 91 37.82 32.76 -0.21
CA LEU A 91 38.76 33.83 0.16
C LEU A 91 38.83 34.92 -0.92
N TRP A 92 38.70 34.53 -2.18
CA TRP A 92 38.84 35.39 -3.37
C TRP A 92 37.51 35.87 -3.97
N ASP A 93 36.36 35.44 -3.44
CA ASP A 93 35.03 35.95 -3.78
C ASP A 93 34.16 36.07 -2.51
N VAL A 94 33.93 37.30 -2.06
CA VAL A 94 33.10 37.61 -0.88
C VAL A 94 31.59 37.56 -1.15
N SER A 95 31.20 37.39 -2.42
CA SER A 95 29.82 37.23 -2.90
C SER A 95 29.49 35.79 -3.30
N HIS A 96 30.38 34.83 -3.00
CA HIS A 96 30.21 33.44 -3.36
C HIS A 96 28.93 32.84 -2.75
N PRO A 97 28.04 32.18 -3.52
CA PRO A 97 26.71 31.79 -3.04
C PRO A 97 26.75 30.67 -2.00
N GLU A 98 27.70 29.74 -2.08
CA GLU A 98 27.94 28.77 -1.01
C GLU A 98 28.74 29.46 0.11
N SER A 99 28.05 29.86 1.19
CA SER A 99 28.58 30.73 2.25
C SER A 99 28.14 30.28 3.67
N PRO A 100 28.83 30.73 4.74
CA PRO A 100 28.46 30.45 6.13
C PRO A 100 27.02 30.79 6.51
N GLU A 101 26.50 31.89 5.96
CA GLU A 101 25.19 32.48 6.29
C GLU A 101 24.04 31.54 5.93
N ARG A 102 24.25 30.61 4.99
CA ARG A 102 23.27 29.56 4.62
C ARG A 102 22.82 28.77 5.83
N VAL A 103 23.77 28.26 6.62
CA VAL A 103 23.45 27.39 7.76
C VAL A 103 23.08 28.17 9.03
N THR A 104 23.55 29.41 9.20
CA THR A 104 23.10 30.24 10.33
C THR A 104 21.65 30.66 10.15
N THR A 105 21.26 31.13 8.95
CA THR A 105 19.87 31.57 8.67
C THR A 105 18.86 30.43 8.85
N ILE A 106 19.21 29.20 8.48
CA ILE A 106 18.39 28.00 8.75
C ILE A 106 18.17 27.82 10.26
N VAL A 107 19.25 27.82 11.06
CA VAL A 107 19.17 27.57 12.51
C VAL A 107 18.48 28.71 13.26
N GLU A 108 18.75 29.96 12.87
CA GLU A 108 18.08 31.16 13.40
C GLU A 108 16.56 31.10 13.15
N LEU A 109 16.12 30.63 11.97
CA LEU A 109 14.70 30.45 11.69
C LEU A 109 14.12 29.25 12.48
N MET A 110 14.82 28.12 12.55
CA MET A 110 14.40 26.96 13.35
C MET A 110 14.28 27.28 14.85
N GLU A 111 15.12 28.15 15.40
CA GLU A 111 15.00 28.65 16.77
C GLU A 111 13.80 29.60 16.92
N LYS A 112 13.68 30.58 16.02
CA LYS A 112 12.59 31.57 15.99
C LYS A 112 11.20 30.95 15.83
N GLU A 113 11.09 29.85 15.09
CA GLU A 113 9.87 29.05 14.93
C GLU A 113 9.68 27.98 16.03
N GLY A 114 10.62 27.86 16.96
CA GLY A 114 10.59 26.89 18.07
C GLY A 114 10.87 25.44 17.66
N LEU A 115 11.11 25.15 16.38
CA LEU A 115 11.39 23.81 15.85
C LEU A 115 12.67 23.22 16.46
N LEU A 116 13.71 24.05 16.63
CA LEU A 116 14.99 23.65 17.26
C LEU A 116 14.78 23.04 18.65
N SER A 117 13.90 23.64 19.46
CA SER A 117 13.61 23.20 20.84
C SER A 117 12.87 21.85 20.95
N ARG A 118 12.34 21.34 19.83
CA ARG A 118 11.60 20.07 19.73
C ARG A 118 12.43 18.94 19.13
N CYS A 119 13.61 19.26 18.60
CA CYS A 119 14.55 18.28 18.07
C CYS A 119 15.39 17.68 19.19
N VAL A 120 15.82 16.43 19.01
CA VAL A 120 16.92 15.88 19.80
C VAL A 120 18.21 16.36 19.16
N GLN A 121 18.94 17.24 19.83
CA GLN A 121 20.25 17.68 19.36
C GLN A 121 21.22 16.48 19.36
N VAL A 122 21.84 16.21 18.21
CA VAL A 122 22.80 15.13 18.03
C VAL A 122 24.18 15.74 17.77
N GLU A 123 25.17 15.31 18.54
CA GLU A 123 26.56 15.80 18.44
C GLU A 123 27.18 15.49 17.07
N THR A 124 27.99 16.42 16.55
CA THR A 124 28.83 16.15 15.38
C THR A 124 30.01 15.25 15.75
N ARG A 125 30.52 14.50 14.76
CA ARG A 125 31.84 13.87 14.82
C ARG A 125 32.56 14.05 13.50
N THR A 126 33.88 13.98 13.50
CA THR A 126 34.65 13.84 12.27
C THR A 126 34.47 12.43 11.72
N ALA A 127 34.19 12.29 10.42
CA ALA A 127 34.37 11.03 9.72
C ALA A 127 35.83 10.57 9.78
N SER A 128 36.05 9.27 9.96
CA SER A 128 37.37 8.65 9.92
C SER A 128 37.85 8.42 8.48
N GLU A 129 39.14 8.17 8.31
CA GLU A 129 39.73 7.91 6.99
C GLU A 129 39.15 6.61 6.39
N GLU A 130 38.87 5.62 7.22
CA GLU A 130 38.22 4.35 6.87
C GLU A 130 36.72 4.47 6.55
N GLU A 131 36.07 5.59 6.93
CA GLU A 131 34.70 5.94 6.53
C GLU A 131 34.71 6.71 5.20
N LEU A 132 35.63 7.66 5.02
CA LEU A 132 35.81 8.36 3.74
C LEU A 132 36.21 7.38 2.62
N SER A 133 37.11 6.43 2.91
CA SER A 133 37.52 5.35 1.98
C SER A 133 36.45 4.26 1.75
N LEU A 134 35.20 4.46 2.18
CA LEU A 134 34.06 3.69 1.65
C LEU A 134 33.64 4.13 0.24
N VAL A 135 34.09 5.32 -0.18
CA VAL A 135 33.75 5.97 -1.46
C VAL A 135 35.00 6.57 -2.11
N HIS A 136 35.80 7.30 -1.33
CA HIS A 136 36.85 8.18 -1.84
C HIS A 136 38.22 7.48 -1.92
N MET A 137 38.96 7.73 -3.00
CA MET A 137 40.31 7.20 -3.17
C MET A 137 41.27 7.76 -2.11
N LYS A 138 42.22 6.93 -1.66
CA LYS A 138 43.16 7.28 -0.58
C LYS A 138 43.99 8.52 -0.93
N GLU A 139 44.44 8.58 -2.18
CA GLU A 139 45.23 9.63 -2.80
C GLU A 139 44.46 10.96 -2.84
N TYR A 140 43.15 10.90 -3.12
CA TYR A 140 42.27 12.07 -3.09
C TYR A 140 42.05 12.57 -1.66
N ILE A 141 41.76 11.65 -0.70
CA ILE A 141 41.63 12.01 0.72
C ILE A 141 42.92 12.65 1.23
N ASP A 142 44.11 12.11 0.92
CA ASP A 142 45.40 12.70 1.31
C ASP A 142 45.65 14.07 0.65
N ARG A 143 45.29 14.24 -0.63
CA ARG A 143 45.34 15.55 -1.32
C ARG A 143 44.43 16.57 -0.62
N MET A 144 43.19 16.22 -0.33
CA MET A 144 42.24 17.10 0.38
C MET A 144 42.74 17.41 1.81
N LYS A 145 43.26 16.41 2.52
CA LYS A 145 43.84 16.54 3.86
C LYS A 145 45.04 17.48 3.91
N SER A 146 45.80 17.60 2.81
CA SER A 146 46.95 18.52 2.70
C SER A 146 46.56 20.00 2.64
N THR A 147 45.33 20.33 2.20
CA THR A 147 44.85 21.72 2.03
C THR A 147 44.89 22.54 3.31
N GLN A 148 44.76 21.90 4.49
CA GLN A 148 44.87 22.51 5.82
C GLN A 148 46.18 23.29 6.08
N LYS A 149 47.19 23.13 5.22
CA LYS A 149 48.53 23.72 5.37
C LYS A 149 48.95 24.62 4.21
N MET A 150 48.06 24.83 3.23
CA MET A 150 48.33 25.60 2.01
C MET A 150 48.09 27.11 2.21
N THR A 151 48.78 27.94 1.43
CA THR A 151 48.48 29.39 1.35
C THR A 151 47.21 29.65 0.52
N GLU A 152 46.71 30.89 0.52
CA GLU A 152 45.55 31.27 -0.30
C GLU A 152 45.80 31.03 -1.80
N GLU A 153 47.01 31.33 -2.29
CA GLU A 153 47.41 31.11 -3.68
C GLU A 153 47.50 29.62 -4.03
N GLU A 154 48.00 28.78 -3.12
CA GLU A 154 48.03 27.33 -3.28
C GLU A 154 46.61 26.73 -3.26
N LEU A 155 45.77 27.14 -2.31
CA LEU A 155 44.35 26.74 -2.23
C LEU A 155 43.59 27.13 -3.48
N LYS A 156 43.83 28.34 -4.01
CA LYS A 156 43.23 28.81 -5.25
C LYS A 156 43.70 27.99 -6.46
N SER A 157 45.00 27.78 -6.60
CA SER A 157 45.56 26.96 -7.70
C SER A 157 45.07 25.50 -7.66
N VAL A 158 44.83 24.93 -6.47
CA VAL A 158 44.20 23.61 -6.33
C VAL A 158 42.71 23.67 -6.69
N SER A 159 42.00 24.74 -6.33
CA SER A 159 40.57 24.93 -6.66
C SER A 159 40.35 25.10 -8.17
N GLU A 160 41.21 25.87 -8.85
CA GLU A 160 41.20 26.07 -10.31
C GLU A 160 41.44 24.77 -11.11
N GLY A 161 41.89 23.70 -10.45
CA GLY A 161 42.01 22.36 -11.04
C GLY A 161 40.74 21.50 -10.96
N TYR A 162 39.61 22.06 -10.50
CA TYR A 162 38.31 21.41 -10.34
C TYR A 162 37.19 22.35 -10.82
N ASP A 163 36.05 21.80 -11.24
CA ASP A 163 34.91 22.61 -11.69
C ASP A 163 34.06 23.11 -10.50
N SER A 164 33.83 24.43 -10.48
CA SER A 164 32.86 25.12 -9.62
C SER A 164 33.06 24.86 -8.12
N VAL A 165 34.29 24.99 -7.62
CA VAL A 165 34.64 24.84 -6.19
C VAL A 165 35.56 25.97 -5.69
N TYR A 166 35.68 26.07 -4.37
CA TYR A 166 36.72 26.85 -3.70
C TYR A 166 37.29 26.07 -2.51
N LEU A 167 38.44 26.49 -2.00
CA LEU A 167 39.11 25.91 -0.84
C LEU A 167 39.51 26.97 0.20
N HIS A 168 39.54 26.53 1.45
CA HIS A 168 39.90 27.29 2.64
C HIS A 168 40.67 26.34 3.59
N PRO A 169 41.56 26.81 4.49
CA PRO A 169 42.30 25.92 5.39
C PRO A 169 41.40 24.98 6.22
N ASP A 170 40.24 25.47 6.66
CA ASP A 170 39.25 24.65 7.39
C ASP A 170 38.38 23.73 6.52
N SER A 171 38.40 23.84 5.18
CA SER A 171 37.47 23.11 4.29
C SER A 171 37.47 21.59 4.53
N PHE A 172 38.66 20.98 4.68
CA PHE A 172 38.77 19.54 4.98
C PHE A 172 38.16 19.17 6.33
N THR A 173 38.39 20.00 7.36
CA THR A 173 37.85 19.78 8.71
C THR A 173 36.32 19.88 8.70
N CYS A 174 35.76 20.88 8.01
CA CYS A 174 34.33 21.05 7.85
C CYS A 174 33.71 19.91 7.03
N ALA A 175 34.35 19.46 5.95
CA ALA A 175 33.89 18.31 5.15
C ALA A 175 33.88 17.00 5.96
N CYS A 176 34.90 16.75 6.78
CA CYS A 176 34.91 15.58 7.67
C CYS A 176 33.79 15.63 8.72
N LEU A 177 33.45 16.82 9.23
CA LEU A 177 32.31 17.02 10.13
C LEU A 177 30.95 16.90 9.41
N ALA A 178 30.86 17.32 8.14
CA ALA A 178 29.65 17.22 7.34
C ALA A 178 29.31 15.74 7.05
N VAL A 179 30.28 14.95 6.60
CA VAL A 179 30.09 13.50 6.46
C VAL A 179 29.71 12.87 7.81
N GLY A 180 30.49 13.12 8.86
CA GLY A 180 30.28 12.49 10.17
C GLY A 180 28.97 12.90 10.87
N SER A 181 28.41 14.07 10.57
CA SER A 181 27.08 14.48 11.04
C SER A 181 25.96 13.61 10.49
N VAL A 182 26.02 13.24 9.21
CA VAL A 182 25.06 12.31 8.59
C VAL A 182 25.23 10.91 9.16
N LEU A 183 26.48 10.46 9.39
CA LEU A 183 26.73 9.14 10.00
C LEU A 183 26.13 9.02 11.40
N GLN A 184 26.21 10.06 12.23
CA GLN A 184 25.58 10.11 13.55
C GLN A 184 24.05 9.97 13.47
N LEU A 185 23.40 10.60 12.47
CA LEU A 185 21.95 10.45 12.27
C LEU A 185 21.60 9.04 11.77
N VAL A 186 22.39 8.47 10.84
CA VAL A 186 22.22 7.08 10.40
C VAL A 186 22.35 6.12 11.58
N ASP A 187 23.32 6.31 12.48
CA ASP A 187 23.47 5.50 13.69
C ASP A 187 22.20 5.57 14.55
N LYS A 188 21.69 6.77 14.87
CA LYS A 188 20.50 6.94 15.73
C LYS A 188 19.20 6.44 15.11
N VAL A 189 19.04 6.57 13.79
CA VAL A 189 17.86 6.10 13.06
C VAL A 189 17.88 4.57 12.87
N MET A 190 19.04 3.98 12.56
CA MET A 190 19.16 2.53 12.37
C MET A 190 19.11 1.75 13.69
N THR A 191 19.65 2.30 14.78
CA THR A 191 19.53 1.72 16.14
C THR A 191 18.13 1.90 16.76
N SER A 192 17.23 2.66 16.10
CA SER A 192 15.91 3.04 16.62
C SER A 192 15.94 3.88 17.90
N GLU A 193 17.03 4.60 18.16
CA GLU A 193 17.09 5.65 19.19
C GLU A 193 16.26 6.88 18.80
N LEU A 194 16.21 7.20 17.50
CA LEU A 194 15.40 8.26 16.90
C LEU A 194 14.62 7.72 15.70
N ARG A 195 13.52 8.39 15.32
CA ARG A 195 12.72 7.98 14.16
C ARG A 195 13.38 8.38 12.84
N ASN A 196 13.81 9.63 12.78
CA ASN A 196 14.31 10.33 11.60
C ASN A 196 15.27 11.45 12.02
N GLY A 197 15.86 12.17 11.06
CA GLY A 197 16.69 13.33 11.38
C GLY A 197 17.12 14.18 10.18
N PHE A 198 17.75 15.31 10.48
CA PHE A 198 18.25 16.28 9.50
C PHE A 198 19.61 16.85 9.94
N SER A 199 20.61 16.79 9.07
CA SER A 199 21.88 17.50 9.27
C SER A 199 21.88 18.84 8.53
N VAL A 200 22.03 19.93 9.28
CA VAL A 200 22.23 21.29 8.75
C VAL A 200 23.73 21.54 8.64
N SER A 201 24.35 20.88 7.66
CA SER A 201 25.80 20.80 7.45
C SER A 201 26.25 21.50 6.17
N ARG A 202 27.51 21.96 6.15
CA ARG A 202 28.22 22.36 4.93
C ARG A 202 29.73 22.06 5.06
N PRO A 203 30.46 21.70 3.99
CA PRO A 203 30.05 21.72 2.58
C PRO A 203 29.00 20.67 2.19
N PRO A 204 28.30 20.90 1.06
CA PRO A 204 27.51 19.86 0.39
C PRO A 204 28.40 18.69 -0.07
N GLY A 205 27.76 17.61 -0.50
CA GLY A 205 28.40 16.36 -0.89
C GLY A 205 27.94 15.76 -2.22
N HIS A 206 26.70 15.97 -2.68
CA HIS A 206 26.13 15.16 -3.78
C HIS A 206 26.90 15.19 -5.10
N HIS A 207 27.62 16.29 -5.41
CA HIS A 207 28.48 16.40 -6.60
C HIS A 207 29.88 15.76 -6.45
N ALA A 208 30.36 15.51 -5.23
CA ALA A 208 31.71 14.99 -5.02
C ALA A 208 31.86 13.56 -5.56
N GLN A 209 32.91 13.35 -6.35
CA GLN A 209 33.21 12.09 -7.02
C GLN A 209 34.21 11.27 -6.20
N THR A 210 34.61 10.10 -6.69
CA THR A 210 35.54 9.19 -5.97
C THR A 210 36.96 9.77 -5.82
N ASP A 211 37.38 10.66 -6.71
CA ASP A 211 38.74 11.23 -6.74
C ASP A 211 38.80 12.75 -7.00
N GLN A 212 37.65 13.42 -7.07
CA GLN A 212 37.53 14.83 -7.48
C GLN A 212 36.50 15.63 -6.67
N MET A 213 36.84 16.90 -6.41
CA MET A 213 35.88 17.91 -5.99
C MET A 213 35.07 18.39 -7.20
N ASN A 214 33.80 18.74 -6.98
CA ASN A 214 32.95 19.39 -7.98
C ASN A 214 31.80 20.13 -7.27
N GLY A 215 31.27 21.22 -7.83
CA GLY A 215 30.00 21.83 -7.37
C GLY A 215 29.96 22.15 -5.88
N TYR A 216 30.96 22.88 -5.38
CA TYR A 216 31.20 23.18 -3.96
C TYR A 216 31.42 21.96 -3.03
N CYS A 217 31.30 20.73 -3.51
CA CYS A 217 31.39 19.50 -2.73
C CYS A 217 32.84 18.98 -2.63
N MET A 218 33.24 18.53 -1.43
CA MET A 218 34.54 17.88 -1.19
C MET A 218 34.42 16.36 -1.00
N PHE A 219 33.50 15.92 -0.13
CA PHE A 219 33.24 14.50 0.12
C PHE A 219 31.75 14.22 0.02
N ASN A 220 31.41 13.09 -0.59
CA ASN A 220 30.02 12.74 -0.85
C ASN A 220 29.32 12.23 0.41
N ASN A 221 28.73 13.16 1.17
CA ASN A 221 28.04 12.98 2.45
C ASN A 221 27.10 11.75 2.42
N LEU A 222 26.18 11.71 1.45
CA LEU A 222 25.15 10.66 1.38
C LEU A 222 25.66 9.35 0.80
N ALA A 223 26.59 9.35 -0.15
CA ALA A 223 27.17 8.11 -0.63
C ALA A 223 28.00 7.39 0.44
N VAL A 224 28.77 8.15 1.24
CA VAL A 224 29.47 7.59 2.41
C VAL A 224 28.47 7.09 3.44
N ALA A 225 27.38 7.84 3.71
CA ALA A 225 26.32 7.40 4.63
C ALA A 225 25.60 6.12 4.17
N ALA A 226 25.32 5.95 2.88
CA ALA A 226 24.74 4.74 2.33
C ALA A 226 25.67 3.53 2.50
N ARG A 227 26.96 3.67 2.11
CA ARG A 227 27.98 2.63 2.30
C ARG A 227 28.21 2.29 3.78
N TYR A 228 28.15 3.29 4.66
CA TYR A 228 28.24 3.12 6.11
C TYR A 228 27.04 2.35 6.68
N ALA A 229 25.82 2.69 6.27
CA ALA A 229 24.61 1.96 6.66
C ALA A 229 24.64 0.49 6.22
N GLN A 230 25.14 0.21 5.01
CA GLN A 230 25.37 -1.15 4.52
C GLN A 230 26.40 -1.90 5.38
N LYS A 231 27.56 -1.27 5.65
CA LYS A 231 28.70 -1.89 6.35
C LYS A 231 28.48 -2.12 7.84
N GLN A 232 27.91 -1.15 8.56
CA GLN A 232 27.79 -1.17 10.02
C GLN A 232 26.43 -1.69 10.51
N HIS A 233 25.34 -1.33 9.80
CA HIS A 233 23.97 -1.63 10.20
C HIS A 233 23.34 -2.78 9.39
N GLY A 234 24.09 -3.39 8.45
CA GLY A 234 23.62 -4.52 7.66
C GLY A 234 22.50 -4.20 6.68
N VAL A 235 22.35 -2.92 6.30
CA VAL A 235 21.34 -2.48 5.33
C VAL A 235 21.62 -3.09 3.95
N GLN A 236 20.57 -3.62 3.30
CA GLN A 236 20.65 -4.26 1.99
C GLN A 236 20.20 -3.33 0.86
N ARG A 237 19.26 -2.43 1.14
CA ARG A 237 18.65 -1.51 0.18
C ARG A 237 18.50 -0.12 0.77
N VAL A 238 19.26 0.84 0.24
CA VAL A 238 19.16 2.27 0.56
C VAL A 238 18.49 2.97 -0.62
N LEU A 239 17.51 3.84 -0.35
CA LEU A 239 17.04 4.81 -1.32
C LEU A 239 17.72 6.14 -1.04
N ILE A 240 18.30 6.77 -2.06
CA ILE A 240 18.76 8.16 -2.02
C ILE A 240 17.84 8.98 -2.92
N VAL A 241 17.19 9.99 -2.35
CA VAL A 241 16.36 10.96 -3.09
C VAL A 241 17.07 12.30 -3.10
N ASP A 242 17.44 12.77 -4.28
CA ASP A 242 17.97 14.11 -4.51
C ASP A 242 16.86 15.00 -5.10
N TRP A 243 16.55 16.09 -4.40
CA TRP A 243 15.60 17.12 -4.82
C TRP A 243 16.26 18.51 -4.99
N ASP A 244 17.60 18.55 -4.88
CA ASP A 244 18.40 19.72 -5.25
C ASP A 244 18.15 20.06 -6.72
N VAL A 245 18.19 21.34 -7.08
CA VAL A 245 17.94 21.76 -8.46
C VAL A 245 19.08 21.35 -9.42
N HIS A 246 20.24 20.94 -8.90
CA HIS A 246 21.36 20.40 -9.66
C HIS A 246 21.40 18.87 -9.54
N HIS A 247 21.89 18.17 -10.57
CA HIS A 247 22.04 16.72 -10.51
C HIS A 247 23.28 16.33 -9.68
N GLY A 248 23.08 15.55 -8.59
CA GLY A 248 24.16 14.91 -7.82
C GLY A 248 24.89 13.81 -8.60
N GLN A 249 25.59 14.17 -9.69
CA GLN A 249 26.31 13.23 -10.56
C GLN A 249 27.37 12.41 -9.82
N GLY A 250 27.95 12.96 -8.75
CA GLY A 250 28.81 12.22 -7.83
C GLY A 250 28.11 10.97 -7.28
N ILE A 251 26.88 11.10 -6.77
CA ILE A 251 26.09 9.97 -6.24
C ILE A 251 25.78 8.96 -7.36
N GLN A 252 25.33 9.43 -8.53
CA GLN A 252 25.09 8.57 -9.70
C GLN A 252 26.33 7.71 -10.03
N TYR A 253 27.50 8.33 -10.21
CA TYR A 253 28.72 7.60 -10.56
C TYR A 253 29.15 6.56 -9.50
N ILE A 254 28.89 6.82 -8.21
CA ILE A 254 29.28 5.91 -7.10
C ILE A 254 28.38 4.66 -7.03
N PHE A 255 27.14 4.72 -7.53
CA PHE A 255 26.16 3.62 -7.46
C PHE A 255 25.69 3.09 -8.83
N GLN A 256 26.22 3.64 -9.93
CA GLN A 256 25.89 3.29 -11.32
C GLN A 256 25.75 1.78 -11.62
N ASP A 257 26.61 0.93 -11.03
CA ASP A 257 26.64 -0.53 -11.20
C ASP A 257 26.07 -1.34 -10.00
N ASP A 258 25.38 -0.68 -9.06
CA ASP A 258 25.05 -1.24 -7.74
C ASP A 258 23.56 -1.20 -7.34
N PRO A 259 22.81 -2.29 -7.56
CA PRO A 259 21.37 -2.37 -7.23
C PRO A 259 21.05 -2.43 -5.72
N SER A 260 22.06 -2.32 -4.85
CA SER A 260 21.86 -2.16 -3.40
C SER A 260 21.56 -0.72 -2.98
N VAL A 261 21.73 0.24 -3.90
CA VAL A 261 21.35 1.65 -3.71
C VAL A 261 20.55 2.11 -4.92
N LEU A 262 19.30 2.51 -4.69
CA LEU A 262 18.48 3.19 -5.68
C LEU A 262 18.76 4.69 -5.55
N TYR A 263 19.27 5.33 -6.60
CA TYR A 263 19.43 6.77 -6.69
C TYR A 263 18.32 7.39 -7.54
N PHE A 264 17.73 8.46 -7.02
CA PHE A 264 16.71 9.24 -7.69
C PHE A 264 17.09 10.73 -7.65
N SER A 265 17.03 11.44 -8.77
CA SER A 265 17.29 12.88 -8.85
C SER A 265 16.28 13.60 -9.73
N VAL A 266 15.73 14.72 -9.24
CA VAL A 266 14.86 15.63 -10.01
C VAL A 266 15.45 17.04 -10.03
N HIS A 267 15.94 17.46 -11.19
CA HIS A 267 16.89 18.57 -11.33
C HIS A 267 16.65 19.38 -12.61
N ARG A 268 17.15 20.62 -12.67
CA ARG A 268 17.19 21.45 -13.88
C ARG A 268 18.21 20.91 -14.88
N TYR A 269 17.85 20.85 -16.15
CA TYR A 269 18.67 20.28 -17.22
C TYR A 269 18.65 21.12 -18.50
N GLU A 270 17.46 21.55 -18.94
CA GLU A 270 17.26 22.38 -20.15
C GLU A 270 18.02 21.81 -21.37
N ASP A 271 17.74 20.55 -21.71
CA ASP A 271 18.38 19.75 -22.76
C ASP A 271 19.92 19.73 -22.69
N GLY A 272 20.48 19.82 -21.48
CA GLY A 272 21.92 19.81 -21.19
C GLY A 272 22.57 21.20 -21.15
N SER A 273 21.79 22.27 -21.30
CA SER A 273 22.32 23.65 -21.21
C SER A 273 22.52 24.16 -19.79
N TYR A 274 21.88 23.55 -18.78
CA TYR A 274 22.13 23.85 -17.37
C TYR A 274 23.32 23.07 -16.80
N TRP A 275 24.01 23.63 -15.80
CA TRP A 275 25.16 23.01 -15.14
C TRP A 275 24.71 21.75 -14.36
N PRO A 276 25.42 20.61 -14.40
CA PRO A 276 26.81 20.41 -14.85
C PRO A 276 27.04 20.18 -16.36
N HIS A 277 26.02 20.39 -17.21
CA HIS A 277 26.12 20.24 -18.68
C HIS A 277 26.45 18.81 -19.18
N LEU A 278 26.06 17.80 -18.40
CA LEU A 278 26.41 16.40 -18.60
C LEU A 278 25.27 15.60 -19.27
N PRO A 279 25.47 15.01 -20.47
CA PRO A 279 24.44 14.22 -21.15
C PRO A 279 23.92 13.03 -20.33
N GLU A 280 24.73 12.48 -19.43
CA GLU A 280 24.36 11.39 -18.52
C GLU A 280 23.44 11.80 -17.37
N THR A 281 23.02 13.06 -17.25
CA THR A 281 21.95 13.46 -16.31
C THR A 281 20.57 13.43 -16.96
N ASP A 282 20.49 13.12 -18.27
CA ASP A 282 19.22 12.82 -18.92
C ASP A 282 18.57 11.54 -18.36
N SER A 283 17.26 11.41 -18.53
CA SER A 283 16.47 10.24 -18.12
C SER A 283 16.81 8.94 -18.87
N SER A 284 17.69 9.01 -19.88
CA SER A 284 18.24 7.85 -20.59
C SER A 284 19.36 7.14 -19.82
N ALA A 285 19.98 7.78 -18.82
CA ALA A 285 21.00 7.18 -17.97
C ALA A 285 20.39 6.39 -16.80
N VAL A 286 19.96 5.15 -17.07
CA VAL A 286 19.25 4.28 -16.10
C VAL A 286 20.16 3.42 -15.21
N GLY A 287 21.47 3.69 -15.19
CA GLY A 287 22.50 2.83 -14.56
C GLY A 287 23.18 1.92 -15.59
N THR A 288 24.13 1.08 -15.16
CA THR A 288 24.80 0.08 -16.02
C THR A 288 24.98 -1.27 -15.32
N GLY A 289 25.21 -2.34 -16.10
CA GLY A 289 25.67 -3.62 -15.60
C GLY A 289 24.67 -4.34 -14.68
N ARG A 290 24.83 -4.20 -13.36
CA ARG A 290 23.85 -4.72 -12.37
C ARG A 290 22.95 -3.62 -11.79
N GLY A 291 23.32 -2.35 -11.97
CA GLY A 291 22.56 -1.18 -11.53
C GLY A 291 21.58 -0.65 -12.57
N GLU A 292 21.43 -1.31 -13.73
CA GLU A 292 20.40 -0.95 -14.72
C GLU A 292 19.00 -1.00 -14.11
N GLY A 293 18.30 0.13 -14.18
CA GLY A 293 17.02 0.41 -13.51
C GLY A 293 17.15 1.15 -12.18
N TYR A 294 18.33 1.15 -11.52
CA TYR A 294 18.53 1.68 -10.17
C TYR A 294 19.08 3.11 -10.13
N ASN A 295 19.21 3.77 -11.29
CA ASN A 295 19.46 5.20 -11.42
C ASN A 295 18.27 5.87 -12.09
N VAL A 296 17.70 6.90 -11.47
CA VAL A 296 16.46 7.56 -11.93
C VAL A 296 16.67 9.06 -12.03
N ASN A 297 16.85 9.56 -13.25
CA ASN A 297 17.01 10.98 -13.55
C ASN A 297 15.71 11.57 -14.11
N VAL A 298 15.20 12.64 -13.49
CA VAL A 298 14.06 13.44 -13.98
C VAL A 298 14.55 14.84 -14.39
N PRO A 299 14.97 15.03 -15.66
CA PRO A 299 15.50 16.30 -16.13
C PRO A 299 14.39 17.31 -16.44
N TRP A 300 14.38 18.44 -15.73
CA TRP A 300 13.52 19.59 -16.03
C TRP A 300 14.06 20.39 -17.20
N ASN A 301 13.28 20.40 -18.29
CA ASN A 301 13.62 21.08 -19.54
C ASN A 301 13.03 22.50 -19.67
N LYS A 302 12.62 23.09 -18.54
CA LYS A 302 12.24 24.49 -18.35
C LYS A 302 12.47 24.90 -16.89
N THR A 303 12.70 26.18 -16.66
CA THR A 303 12.58 26.84 -15.36
C THR A 303 11.12 27.01 -14.91
N GLY A 304 10.91 27.45 -13.66
CA GLY A 304 9.60 27.84 -13.14
C GLY A 304 8.66 26.70 -12.72
N MET A 305 9.17 25.48 -12.51
CA MET A 305 8.39 24.33 -12.02
C MET A 305 7.84 24.59 -10.61
N GLN A 306 6.60 24.18 -10.34
CA GLN A 306 5.80 24.51 -9.15
C GLN A 306 5.48 23.26 -8.30
N ASP A 307 4.72 23.42 -7.19
CA ASP A 307 4.40 22.33 -6.26
C ASP A 307 3.80 21.10 -7.00
N GLY A 308 2.90 21.34 -7.96
CA GLY A 308 2.26 20.29 -8.77
C GLY A 308 3.22 19.49 -9.64
N ASP A 309 4.32 20.09 -10.14
CA ASP A 309 5.32 19.40 -10.95
C ASP A 309 6.12 18.38 -10.11
N TYR A 310 6.63 18.81 -8.94
CA TYR A 310 7.38 17.95 -8.03
C TYR A 310 6.49 16.87 -7.38
N VAL A 311 5.26 17.21 -7.00
CA VAL A 311 4.32 16.22 -6.44
C VAL A 311 3.90 15.19 -7.49
N ALA A 312 3.71 15.56 -8.76
CA ALA A 312 3.42 14.61 -9.83
C ALA A 312 4.60 13.62 -10.07
N VAL A 313 5.85 14.10 -10.01
CA VAL A 313 7.05 13.23 -10.05
C VAL A 313 7.03 12.20 -8.92
N PHE A 314 6.72 12.65 -7.69
CA PHE A 314 6.70 11.76 -6.54
C PHE A 314 5.59 10.71 -6.66
N GLN A 315 4.38 11.11 -7.05
CA GLN A 315 3.23 10.21 -7.19
C GLN A 315 3.36 9.21 -8.35
N LYS A 316 3.90 9.63 -9.51
CA LYS A 316 3.86 8.83 -10.75
C LYS A 316 5.12 8.02 -11.03
N LEU A 317 6.24 8.35 -10.39
CA LEU A 317 7.53 7.72 -10.66
C LEU A 317 8.20 7.24 -9.36
N LEU A 318 8.54 8.16 -8.44
CA LEU A 318 9.34 7.81 -7.26
C LEU A 318 8.61 6.85 -6.31
N LEU A 319 7.38 7.15 -5.89
CA LEU A 319 6.66 6.30 -4.94
C LEU A 319 6.37 4.88 -5.50
N PRO A 320 5.86 4.70 -6.74
CA PRO A 320 5.75 3.38 -7.37
C PRO A 320 7.04 2.56 -7.29
N ILE A 321 8.16 3.14 -7.75
CA ILE A 321 9.48 2.50 -7.74
C ILE A 321 9.93 2.20 -6.30
N ALA A 322 9.80 3.15 -5.38
CA ALA A 322 10.30 3.00 -4.01
C ALA A 322 9.50 1.96 -3.20
N TYR A 323 8.20 1.82 -3.43
CA TYR A 323 7.40 0.76 -2.82
C TYR A 323 7.72 -0.63 -3.38
N GLU A 324 8.11 -0.76 -4.66
CA GLU A 324 8.64 -2.00 -5.25
C GLU A 324 10.06 -2.32 -4.72
N PHE A 325 10.94 -1.31 -4.66
CA PHE A 325 12.32 -1.43 -4.15
C PHE A 325 12.38 -1.75 -2.65
N ARG A 326 11.40 -1.30 -1.86
CA ARG A 326 11.30 -1.55 -0.40
C ARG A 326 12.59 -1.19 0.35
N PRO A 327 13.02 0.10 0.35
CA PRO A 327 14.22 0.53 1.04
C PRO A 327 14.11 0.31 2.56
N GLN A 328 15.24 0.05 3.21
CA GLN A 328 15.33 -0.11 4.67
C GLN A 328 15.76 1.18 5.36
N LEU A 329 16.34 2.12 4.61
CA LEU A 329 16.73 3.47 4.98
C LEU A 329 16.49 4.39 3.77
N VAL A 330 15.94 5.59 4.01
CA VAL A 330 15.90 6.66 3.01
C VAL A 330 16.88 7.76 3.42
N LEU A 331 17.76 8.13 2.50
CA LEU A 331 18.60 9.32 2.58
C LEU A 331 18.06 10.38 1.62
N VAL A 332 18.13 11.65 2.00
CA VAL A 332 17.64 12.76 1.17
C VAL A 332 18.75 13.81 1.01
N ALA A 333 19.12 14.07 -0.24
CA ALA A 333 19.94 15.22 -0.64
C ALA A 333 19.00 16.43 -0.65
N ALA A 334 19.01 17.15 0.48
CA ALA A 334 18.07 18.21 0.76
C ALA A 334 18.64 19.56 0.33
N GLY A 335 18.74 19.77 -0.98
CA GLY A 335 18.88 21.09 -1.56
C GLY A 335 17.59 21.90 -1.46
N PHE A 336 17.68 23.22 -1.46
CA PHE A 336 16.50 24.10 -1.42
C PHE A 336 16.60 25.27 -2.42
N ASP A 337 17.42 25.12 -3.45
CA ASP A 337 17.49 26.00 -4.64
C ASP A 337 16.40 25.68 -5.66
N SER A 338 15.70 24.57 -5.51
CA SER A 338 14.41 24.29 -6.15
C SER A 338 13.26 25.12 -5.54
N VAL A 339 13.47 25.83 -4.42
CA VAL A 339 12.49 26.76 -3.81
C VAL A 339 12.42 28.09 -4.57
N VAL A 340 11.22 28.66 -4.65
CA VAL A 340 10.95 29.98 -5.23
C VAL A 340 11.87 31.07 -4.69
N GLY A 341 12.44 31.86 -5.60
CA GLY A 341 13.34 32.97 -5.30
C GLY A 341 14.82 32.62 -5.26
N ASP A 342 15.22 31.37 -5.48
CA ASP A 342 16.63 31.03 -5.71
C ASP A 342 17.09 31.44 -7.11
N LEU A 343 18.25 32.09 -7.19
CA LEU A 343 18.81 32.67 -8.41
C LEU A 343 19.60 31.68 -9.28
N LYS A 344 19.94 30.50 -8.77
CA LYS A 344 20.53 29.40 -9.54
C LYS A 344 19.44 28.47 -10.06
N GLY A 345 18.48 28.10 -9.22
CA GLY A 345 17.44 27.16 -9.63
C GLY A 345 16.42 27.75 -10.60
N GLU A 346 16.02 29.00 -10.40
CA GLU A 346 14.93 29.66 -11.16
C GLU A 346 13.60 28.86 -11.15
N MET A 347 13.37 28.10 -10.08
CA MET A 347 12.15 27.30 -9.87
C MET A 347 11.11 28.06 -9.05
N CYS A 348 9.90 27.52 -8.99
CA CYS A 348 8.73 28.12 -8.35
C CYS A 348 8.06 27.17 -7.34
N ALA A 349 8.75 26.15 -6.83
CA ALA A 349 8.22 25.32 -5.76
C ALA A 349 8.18 26.12 -4.45
N SER A 350 7.10 26.01 -3.70
CA SER A 350 6.95 26.67 -2.40
C SER A 350 7.68 25.89 -1.30
N PRO A 351 8.10 26.54 -0.20
CA PRO A 351 8.56 25.84 1.00
C PRO A 351 7.59 24.76 1.47
N GLN A 352 6.27 25.02 1.38
CA GLN A 352 5.20 24.08 1.73
C GLN A 352 5.25 22.77 0.91
N CYS A 353 5.78 22.79 -0.31
CA CYS A 353 5.99 21.58 -1.10
C CYS A 353 6.89 20.57 -0.37
N PHE A 354 7.99 21.04 0.23
CA PHE A 354 8.99 20.18 0.88
C PHE A 354 8.47 19.48 2.14
N SER A 355 7.46 20.06 2.81
CA SER A 355 6.67 19.35 3.84
C SER A 355 5.94 18.14 3.25
N VAL A 356 5.25 18.31 2.11
CA VAL A 356 4.55 17.22 1.40
C VAL A 356 5.53 16.16 0.88
N LEU A 357 6.65 16.56 0.28
CA LEU A 357 7.69 15.62 -0.21
C LEU A 357 8.30 14.81 0.94
N THR A 358 8.64 15.46 2.06
CA THR A 358 9.16 14.79 3.26
C THR A 358 8.15 13.78 3.81
N HIS A 359 6.87 14.17 3.94
CA HIS A 359 5.80 13.29 4.39
C HIS A 359 5.60 12.07 3.48
N MET A 360 5.70 12.24 2.16
CA MET A 360 5.63 11.13 1.21
C MET A 360 6.76 10.11 1.45
N LEU A 361 8.00 10.57 1.67
CA LEU A 361 9.14 9.69 1.96
C LEU A 361 9.07 9.01 3.34
N MET A 362 8.40 9.62 4.32
CA MET A 362 8.11 8.97 5.62
C MET A 362 7.17 7.76 5.52
N GLY A 363 6.48 7.59 4.38
CA GLY A 363 5.76 6.37 4.03
C GLY A 363 6.66 5.17 3.72
N LEU A 364 7.96 5.39 3.52
CA LEU A 364 8.96 4.37 3.18
C LEU A 364 9.83 4.05 4.41
N ALA A 365 10.54 2.91 4.36
CA ALA A 365 11.50 2.49 5.37
C ALA A 365 11.00 2.53 6.84
N GLN A 366 9.69 2.47 7.08
CA GLN A 366 9.06 2.68 8.39
C GLN A 366 9.42 4.04 9.04
N GLY A 367 9.44 5.10 8.24
CA GLY A 367 9.79 6.44 8.70
C GLY A 367 11.28 6.69 8.95
N ARG A 368 12.17 5.70 8.69
CA ARG A 368 13.63 5.87 8.79
C ARG A 368 14.17 6.70 7.63
N VAL A 369 14.08 8.02 7.81
CA VAL A 369 14.48 9.05 6.86
C VAL A 369 15.57 9.94 7.48
N VAL A 370 16.66 10.18 6.74
CA VAL A 370 17.72 11.14 7.12
C VAL A 370 17.92 12.15 5.99
N LEU A 371 17.71 13.43 6.29
CA LEU A 371 18.03 14.55 5.40
C LEU A 371 19.46 15.04 5.67
N ALA A 372 20.17 15.45 4.63
CA ALA A 372 21.40 16.25 4.74
C ALA A 372 21.27 17.47 3.81
N LEU A 373 21.63 18.65 4.30
CA LEU A 373 21.61 19.87 3.51
C LEU A 373 22.62 19.79 2.36
N GLU A 374 22.17 20.08 1.14
CA GLU A 374 23.02 20.19 -0.06
C GLU A 374 23.06 21.67 -0.52
N GLY A 375 22.43 22.03 -1.64
CA GLY A 375 22.31 23.38 -2.18
C GLY A 375 21.20 24.25 -1.56
N GLY A 376 20.72 25.25 -2.30
CA GLY A 376 19.91 26.37 -1.80
C GLY A 376 20.77 27.57 -1.37
N TYR A 377 20.59 28.70 -2.05
CA TYR A 377 21.47 29.86 -1.98
C TYR A 377 20.73 31.19 -1.72
N ASN A 378 19.44 31.28 -2.01
CA ASN A 378 18.59 32.28 -1.35
C ASN A 378 18.41 31.88 0.12
N LEU A 379 19.03 32.65 1.03
CA LEU A 379 19.07 32.36 2.46
C LEU A 379 17.68 32.18 3.09
N GLN A 380 16.71 33.00 2.70
CA GLN A 380 15.35 32.95 3.25
C GLN A 380 14.59 31.74 2.71
N SER A 381 14.59 31.54 1.38
CA SER A 381 13.94 30.39 0.73
C SER A 381 14.51 29.05 1.23
N THR A 382 15.83 28.99 1.44
CA THR A 382 16.54 27.81 1.98
C THR A 382 16.13 27.54 3.43
N ALA A 383 16.07 28.58 4.27
CA ALA A 383 15.63 28.45 5.65
C ALA A 383 14.15 28.02 5.75
N GLU A 384 13.26 28.61 4.95
CA GLU A 384 11.84 28.24 4.93
C GLU A 384 11.62 26.80 4.45
N GLY A 385 12.31 26.38 3.37
CA GLY A 385 12.25 24.99 2.88
C GLY A 385 12.76 23.97 3.91
N ALA A 386 13.91 24.24 4.52
CA ALA A 386 14.47 23.42 5.59
C ALA A 386 13.53 23.33 6.82
N CYS A 387 12.89 24.44 7.21
CA CYS A 387 11.92 24.45 8.29
C CYS A 387 10.61 23.73 7.92
N ALA A 388 10.18 23.75 6.65
CA ALA A 388 9.01 23.01 6.19
C ALA A 388 9.25 21.48 6.18
N SER A 389 10.43 21.03 5.73
CA SER A 389 10.84 19.62 5.90
C SER A 389 10.91 19.20 7.37
N LEU A 390 11.51 20.04 8.23
CA LEU A 390 11.68 19.71 9.65
C LEU A 390 10.33 19.57 10.39
N ARG A 391 9.34 20.41 10.07
CA ARG A 391 7.95 20.27 10.57
C ARG A 391 7.39 18.88 10.31
N SER A 392 7.52 18.37 9.09
CA SER A 392 7.04 17.02 8.74
C SER A 392 7.82 15.92 9.43
N LEU A 393 9.15 16.04 9.58
CA LEU A 393 9.94 15.08 10.37
C LEU A 393 9.47 15.02 11.83
N LEU A 394 9.15 16.18 12.42
CA LEU A 394 8.58 16.32 13.77
C LEU A 394 7.11 15.87 13.89
N GLY A 395 6.49 15.39 12.81
CA GLY A 395 5.11 14.90 12.80
C GLY A 395 4.05 15.99 12.76
N GLU A 396 4.37 17.21 12.30
CA GLU A 396 3.34 18.21 12.03
C GLU A 396 2.52 17.86 10.78
N PRO A 397 1.23 18.24 10.74
CA PRO A 397 0.42 18.13 9.53
C PRO A 397 1.02 18.95 8.39
N CYS A 398 1.03 18.40 7.19
CA CYS A 398 1.37 19.17 5.99
C CYS A 398 0.50 20.42 5.89
N SER A 399 1.05 21.52 5.38
CA SER A 399 0.25 22.68 4.97
C SER A 399 -0.59 22.38 3.73
N HIS A 400 -1.54 23.26 3.41
CA HIS A 400 -2.02 23.35 2.04
C HIS A 400 -0.87 23.83 1.13
N LEU A 401 -0.85 23.34 -0.12
CA LEU A 401 0.06 23.86 -1.14
C LEU A 401 -0.35 25.27 -1.55
N SER A 402 0.64 26.07 -1.98
CA SER A 402 0.43 27.46 -2.37
C SER A 402 0.22 27.62 -3.89
N SER A 403 0.71 26.68 -4.70
CA SER A 403 0.38 26.58 -6.12
C SER A 403 -0.74 25.55 -6.36
N PRO A 404 -1.35 25.54 -7.55
CA PRO A 404 -2.26 24.47 -7.97
C PRO A 404 -1.58 23.09 -7.93
N GLY A 405 -2.39 22.04 -7.78
CA GLY A 405 -1.93 20.66 -7.73
C GLY A 405 -1.67 20.02 -9.11
N ALA A 406 -2.10 20.66 -10.20
CA ALA A 406 -1.85 20.21 -11.57
C ALA A 406 -0.37 20.43 -11.99
N PRO A 407 0.29 19.45 -12.63
CA PRO A 407 1.61 19.64 -13.23
C PRO A 407 1.54 20.45 -14.54
N SER A 408 2.69 20.97 -14.97
CA SER A 408 2.91 21.60 -16.28
C SER A 408 3.06 20.56 -17.41
N GLU A 409 2.89 20.97 -18.67
CA GLU A 409 3.18 20.09 -19.81
C GLU A 409 4.67 19.71 -19.90
N SER A 410 5.56 20.59 -19.40
CA SER A 410 6.99 20.36 -19.42
C SER A 410 7.41 19.30 -18.41
N ALA A 411 6.77 19.27 -17.24
CA ALA A 411 6.94 18.18 -16.28
C ALA A 411 6.31 16.89 -16.78
N LEU A 412 5.06 16.91 -17.29
CA LEU A 412 4.41 15.72 -17.84
C LEU A 412 5.24 15.06 -18.94
N LYS A 413 5.83 15.83 -19.87
CA LYS A 413 6.76 15.31 -20.90
C LYS A 413 8.00 14.66 -20.27
N SER A 414 8.57 15.29 -19.24
CA SER A 414 9.81 14.84 -18.59
C SER A 414 9.58 13.59 -17.73
N ILE A 415 8.48 13.53 -16.96
CA ILE A 415 8.01 12.34 -16.25
C ILE A 415 7.76 11.21 -17.27
N SER A 416 6.99 11.47 -18.33
CA SER A 416 6.64 10.48 -19.35
C SER A 416 7.87 9.88 -20.04
N LYS A 417 8.86 10.70 -20.41
CA LYS A 417 10.15 10.25 -20.95
C LYS A 417 10.90 9.35 -19.96
N THR A 418 10.88 9.69 -18.67
CA THR A 418 11.58 8.96 -17.62
C THR A 418 10.90 7.62 -17.28
N VAL A 419 9.57 7.62 -17.20
CA VAL A 419 8.75 6.40 -17.10
C VAL A 419 9.03 5.49 -18.31
N ALA A 420 9.08 6.04 -19.52
CA ALA A 420 9.38 5.27 -20.74
C ALA A 420 10.78 4.63 -20.72
N ALA A 421 11.79 5.31 -20.19
CA ALA A 421 13.15 4.78 -20.04
C ALA A 421 13.25 3.68 -18.97
N LEU A 422 12.51 3.81 -17.87
CA LEU A 422 12.55 2.89 -16.72
C LEU A 422 11.52 1.75 -16.77
N TYR A 423 10.58 1.81 -17.70
CA TYR A 423 9.55 0.80 -17.97
C TYR A 423 10.08 -0.65 -18.03
N PRO A 424 11.26 -0.96 -18.61
CA PRO A 424 11.78 -2.33 -18.65
C PRO A 424 12.12 -2.94 -17.27
N PHE A 425 12.37 -2.10 -16.26
CA PHE A 425 13.01 -2.53 -15.00
C PHE A 425 12.06 -2.61 -13.80
N TRP A 426 10.95 -1.84 -13.81
CA TRP A 426 10.05 -1.68 -12.65
C TRP A 426 8.63 -2.13 -12.98
N THR A 427 8.14 -3.18 -12.31
CA THR A 427 6.79 -3.69 -12.54
C THR A 427 5.70 -2.72 -12.08
N SER A 428 6.03 -1.81 -11.16
CA SER A 428 5.17 -0.69 -10.75
C SER A 428 4.88 0.30 -11.88
N LEU A 429 5.77 0.41 -12.88
CA LEU A 429 5.59 1.26 -14.07
C LEU A 429 4.92 0.49 -15.21
N GLN A 430 5.16 -0.84 -15.30
CA GLN A 430 4.56 -1.76 -16.28
C GLN A 430 3.04 -1.92 -16.13
N ILE A 431 2.45 -1.30 -15.11
CA ILE A 431 1.01 -1.15 -14.98
C ILE A 431 0.42 -0.24 -16.07
N LEU A 432 1.18 0.73 -16.58
CA LEU A 432 0.74 1.65 -17.63
C LEU A 432 0.75 0.94 -19.00
N GLU A 433 -0.39 0.86 -19.67
CA GLU A 433 -0.50 0.13 -20.94
C GLU A 433 0.04 0.93 -22.15
N GLY A 434 0.16 2.25 -21.99
CA GLY A 434 0.50 3.19 -23.04
C GLY A 434 -0.68 3.60 -23.92
N GLY A 435 -0.35 4.37 -24.96
CA GLY A 435 -1.31 4.94 -25.90
C GLY A 435 -1.63 6.41 -25.60
N PRO A 436 -2.40 7.09 -26.48
CA PRO A 436 -2.75 8.49 -26.30
C PRO A 436 -3.75 8.69 -25.15
N LEU A 437 -3.38 9.55 -24.20
CA LEU A 437 -4.30 10.13 -23.22
C LEU A 437 -4.78 11.50 -23.70
N SER A 438 -5.94 11.96 -23.21
CA SER A 438 -6.52 13.23 -23.66
C SER A 438 -5.68 14.44 -23.25
N GLU A 439 -5.51 15.39 -24.19
CA GLU A 439 -4.85 16.69 -23.99
C GLU A 439 -5.86 17.85 -23.88
N ALA A 440 -7.14 17.56 -23.63
CA ALA A 440 -8.19 18.58 -23.49
C ALA A 440 -7.90 19.60 -22.36
N GLU A 441 -8.57 20.75 -22.37
CA GLU A 441 -8.52 21.67 -21.22
C GLU A 441 -9.06 20.96 -19.95
N PRO A 442 -8.28 20.86 -18.86
CA PRO A 442 -8.66 20.16 -17.63
C PRO A 442 -9.65 20.97 -16.79
N LEU A 443 -10.13 20.35 -15.70
CA LEU A 443 -10.89 21.03 -14.66
C LEU A 443 -10.04 22.09 -13.93
N PRO A 444 -10.67 23.11 -13.29
CA PRO A 444 -9.93 24.16 -12.59
C PRO A 444 -9.22 23.66 -11.33
N SER A 445 -7.92 23.36 -11.42
CA SER A 445 -7.11 23.05 -10.23
C SER A 445 -7.03 24.27 -9.31
N SER A 446 -7.63 24.13 -8.13
CA SER A 446 -7.82 25.21 -7.15
C SER A 446 -6.73 25.24 -6.09
N VAL A 447 -6.53 26.39 -5.45
CA VAL A 447 -5.64 26.55 -4.29
C VAL A 447 -6.47 26.79 -3.04
N CYS A 448 -6.09 26.17 -1.92
CA CYS A 448 -6.69 26.46 -0.62
C CYS A 448 -5.95 27.63 0.01
N PHE A 449 -6.64 28.69 0.42
CA PHE A 449 -5.99 29.79 1.14
C PHE A 449 -5.50 29.31 2.52
N GLU A 450 -4.28 29.73 2.89
CA GLU A 450 -3.69 29.40 4.18
C GLU A 450 -4.48 30.08 5.32
N MET A 451 -5.38 29.33 5.95
CA MET A 451 -5.80 29.67 7.31
C MET A 451 -4.57 29.56 8.21
N LYS A 452 -4.14 30.70 8.76
CA LYS A 452 -3.27 30.72 9.94
C LYS A 452 -4.04 30.12 11.12
N LEU A 453 -4.03 28.79 11.23
CA LEU A 453 -4.24 28.15 12.52
C LEU A 453 -3.09 28.62 13.42
N GLU A 454 -3.45 29.14 14.59
CA GLU A 454 -2.51 29.17 15.71
C GLU A 454 -1.99 27.74 15.93
N THR A 455 -0.76 27.59 16.42
CA THR A 455 -0.08 26.29 16.56
C THR A 455 -0.65 25.46 17.73
N SER A 456 -1.93 25.12 17.62
CA SER A 456 -2.60 24.16 18.49
C SER A 456 -1.96 22.79 18.34
N SER A 457 -1.87 22.07 19.47
CA SER A 457 -1.34 20.70 19.50
C SER A 457 -2.12 19.82 18.51
N CYS A 458 -1.41 19.15 17.60
CA CYS A 458 -2.03 18.22 16.66
C CYS A 458 -2.61 17.00 17.40
N SER A 459 -3.87 17.09 17.81
CA SER A 459 -4.63 16.02 18.43
C SER A 459 -5.47 15.27 17.40
N THR A 460 -5.58 13.95 17.57
CA THR A 460 -6.53 13.11 16.85
C THR A 460 -7.81 12.97 17.67
N GLY A 461 -8.95 13.30 17.08
CA GLY A 461 -10.26 13.02 17.65
C GLY A 461 -10.60 11.53 17.60
N LEU A 462 -11.34 11.03 18.59
CA LEU A 462 -11.99 9.72 18.53
C LEU A 462 -13.43 9.84 19.02
N VAL A 463 -14.39 9.39 18.22
CA VAL A 463 -15.80 9.23 18.62
C VAL A 463 -16.22 7.76 18.58
N TYR A 464 -16.84 7.33 19.68
CA TYR A 464 -17.45 6.02 19.88
C TYR A 464 -18.58 6.18 20.91
N ASP A 465 -19.72 5.52 20.69
CA ASP A 465 -20.83 5.47 21.63
C ASP A 465 -21.49 4.09 21.63
N GLN A 466 -21.61 3.48 22.82
CA GLN A 466 -22.14 2.13 22.96
C GLN A 466 -23.61 2.01 22.54
N ARG A 467 -24.39 3.11 22.55
CA ARG A 467 -25.81 3.10 22.15
C ARG A 467 -26.01 2.73 20.67
N MET A 468 -25.01 2.96 19.81
CA MET A 468 -25.02 2.46 18.43
C MET A 468 -25.01 0.92 18.33
N MET A 469 -24.81 0.20 19.44
CA MET A 469 -24.97 -1.27 19.50
C MET A 469 -26.44 -1.72 19.64
N GLU A 470 -27.38 -0.81 19.93
CA GLU A 470 -28.78 -1.14 20.24
C GLU A 470 -29.55 -1.58 18.99
N HIS A 471 -29.18 -1.09 17.81
CA HIS A 471 -29.63 -1.60 16.51
C HIS A 471 -29.15 -3.04 16.25
N HIS A 472 -30.06 -4.00 16.06
CA HIS A 472 -29.71 -5.42 15.86
C HIS A 472 -30.76 -6.19 15.03
N ASN A 473 -30.34 -7.28 14.38
CA ASN A 473 -31.25 -8.15 13.65
C ASN A 473 -31.99 -9.08 14.63
N MET A 474 -33.32 -8.98 14.66
CA MET A 474 -34.17 -9.74 15.59
C MET A 474 -34.48 -11.18 15.11
N TRP A 475 -34.06 -11.56 13.88
CA TRP A 475 -34.45 -12.80 13.23
C TRP A 475 -33.27 -13.69 12.86
N ASP A 476 -32.20 -13.11 12.31
CA ASP A 476 -30.93 -13.82 12.08
C ASP A 476 -29.81 -13.29 13.00
N SER A 477 -29.33 -14.18 13.87
CA SER A 477 -28.19 -13.94 14.76
C SER A 477 -26.82 -14.14 14.10
N HIS A 478 -26.78 -14.47 12.80
CA HIS A 478 -25.56 -14.64 12.02
C HIS A 478 -25.33 -13.50 11.02
N HIS A 479 -26.25 -12.53 10.97
CA HIS A 479 -26.18 -11.35 10.12
C HIS A 479 -24.82 -10.64 10.28
N PRO A 480 -24.11 -10.31 9.17
CA PRO A 480 -22.70 -9.90 9.24
C PRO A 480 -22.49 -8.54 9.92
N GLU A 481 -23.42 -7.60 9.72
CA GLU A 481 -23.40 -6.29 10.37
C GLU A 481 -23.80 -6.44 11.86
N LEU A 482 -22.85 -6.86 12.69
CA LEU A 482 -23.03 -7.16 14.11
C LEU A 482 -22.79 -5.92 15.00
N PRO A 483 -23.59 -5.70 16.06
CA PRO A 483 -23.30 -4.70 17.10
C PRO A 483 -21.88 -4.79 17.67
N GLN A 484 -21.32 -6.00 17.72
CA GLN A 484 -19.98 -6.23 18.25
C GLN A 484 -18.86 -5.53 17.46
N ARG A 485 -19.09 -5.17 16.18
CA ARG A 485 -18.10 -4.52 15.30
C ARG A 485 -17.45 -3.32 15.98
N ILE A 486 -18.26 -2.30 16.31
CA ILE A 486 -17.79 -1.07 16.95
C ILE A 486 -17.16 -1.32 18.34
N SER A 487 -17.68 -2.26 19.13
CA SER A 487 -17.11 -2.56 20.46
C SER A 487 -15.76 -3.27 20.40
N ARG A 488 -15.50 -4.06 19.36
CA ARG A 488 -14.22 -4.79 19.20
C ARG A 488 -13.14 -3.89 18.63
N ILE A 489 -13.49 -3.03 17.67
CA ILE A 489 -12.63 -1.94 17.22
C ILE A 489 -12.25 -1.06 18.41
N PHE A 490 -13.23 -0.64 19.22
CA PHE A 490 -13.00 0.20 20.38
C PHE A 490 -12.12 -0.49 21.45
N SER A 491 -12.42 -1.75 21.82
CA SER A 491 -11.55 -2.57 22.70
C SER A 491 -10.11 -2.61 22.20
N ARG A 492 -9.90 -2.77 20.89
CA ARG A 492 -8.57 -2.83 20.31
C ARG A 492 -7.82 -1.50 20.39
N HIS A 493 -8.53 -0.38 20.30
CA HIS A 493 -7.93 0.95 20.53
C HIS A 493 -7.56 1.18 22.01
N GLU A 494 -8.30 0.61 22.97
CA GLU A 494 -7.93 0.62 24.40
C GLU A 494 -6.73 -0.32 24.67
N GLU A 495 -6.72 -1.53 24.09
CA GLU A 495 -5.63 -2.50 24.21
C GLU A 495 -4.29 -1.97 23.68
N LEU A 496 -4.33 -1.13 22.64
CA LEU A 496 -3.15 -0.51 22.02
C LEU A 496 -2.82 0.87 22.63
N GLY A 497 -3.60 1.36 23.60
CA GLY A 497 -3.41 2.68 24.22
C GLY A 497 -3.79 3.88 23.34
N LEU A 498 -4.24 3.64 22.10
CA LEU A 498 -4.64 4.69 21.14
C LEU A 498 -5.74 5.59 21.72
N VAL A 499 -6.66 5.01 22.52
CA VAL A 499 -7.70 5.77 23.23
C VAL A 499 -7.15 6.86 24.14
N ASP A 500 -6.03 6.63 24.82
CA ASP A 500 -5.43 7.60 25.76
C ASP A 500 -4.65 8.70 25.04
N HIS A 501 -4.27 8.46 23.77
CA HIS A 501 -3.63 9.43 22.89
C HIS A 501 -4.64 10.24 22.05
N CYS A 502 -5.90 9.80 21.93
CA CYS A 502 -6.95 10.51 21.20
C CYS A 502 -7.81 11.42 22.11
N GLN A 503 -8.18 12.59 21.60
CA GLN A 503 -9.17 13.46 22.23
C GLN A 503 -10.58 12.91 21.99
N ARG A 504 -11.33 12.59 23.05
CA ARG A 504 -12.69 12.07 22.92
C ARG A 504 -13.67 13.14 22.46
N ILE A 505 -14.27 12.93 21.30
CA ILE A 505 -15.35 13.75 20.74
C ILE A 505 -16.69 13.12 21.16
N PRO A 506 -17.64 13.87 21.73
CA PRO A 506 -18.92 13.32 22.16
C PRO A 506 -19.85 13.04 20.97
N ALA A 507 -20.47 11.86 20.94
CA ALA A 507 -21.54 11.57 19.99
C ALA A 507 -22.84 12.32 20.35
N ARG A 508 -23.55 12.79 19.33
CA ARG A 508 -24.91 13.37 19.45
C ARG A 508 -25.84 12.73 18.44
N LEU A 509 -27.13 13.03 18.57
CA LEU A 509 -28.10 12.75 17.50
C LEU A 509 -27.97 13.82 16.40
N ALA A 510 -28.10 13.40 15.15
CA ALA A 510 -28.45 14.29 14.04
C ALA A 510 -29.89 14.80 14.22
N THR A 511 -30.19 16.00 13.71
CA THR A 511 -31.56 16.53 13.64
C THR A 511 -32.22 16.17 12.30
N GLU A 512 -33.54 16.35 12.20
CA GLU A 512 -34.29 16.08 10.95
C GLU A 512 -33.95 17.09 9.86
N GLU A 513 -33.58 18.31 10.22
CA GLU A 513 -33.06 19.35 9.32
C GLU A 513 -31.67 18.98 8.78
N GLU A 514 -30.81 18.39 9.62
CA GLU A 514 -29.51 17.89 9.18
C GLU A 514 -29.65 16.67 8.26
N LEU A 515 -30.55 15.73 8.55
CA LEU A 515 -30.86 14.62 7.64
C LEU A 515 -31.41 15.10 6.28
N ALA A 516 -32.18 16.19 6.29
CA ALA A 516 -32.74 16.79 5.07
C ALA A 516 -31.71 17.46 4.15
N LEU A 517 -30.43 17.53 4.56
CA LEU A 517 -29.32 17.96 3.69
C LEU A 517 -29.05 16.97 2.54
N CYS A 518 -29.39 15.68 2.72
CA CYS A 518 -29.24 14.64 1.69
C CYS A 518 -30.51 13.83 1.43
N HIS A 519 -31.38 13.63 2.43
CA HIS A 519 -32.50 12.69 2.32
C HIS A 519 -33.86 13.37 2.18
N GLY A 520 -34.75 12.75 1.41
CA GLY A 520 -36.13 13.18 1.27
C GLY A 520 -36.93 13.01 2.56
N LEU A 521 -37.79 13.98 2.86
CA LEU A 521 -38.64 13.96 4.06
C LEU A 521 -39.53 12.70 4.14
N ALA A 522 -39.88 12.08 3.00
CA ALA A 522 -40.63 10.82 2.98
C ALA A 522 -39.83 9.65 3.56
N HIS A 523 -38.56 9.52 3.16
CA HIS A 523 -37.63 8.52 3.70
C HIS A 523 -37.33 8.77 5.18
N ILE A 524 -37.00 10.03 5.54
CA ILE A 524 -36.75 10.43 6.94
C ILE A 524 -37.94 10.07 7.85
N ASN A 525 -39.18 10.42 7.45
CA ASN A 525 -40.37 10.08 8.23
C ASN A 525 -40.64 8.57 8.27
N THR A 526 -40.34 7.84 7.20
CA THR A 526 -40.49 6.37 7.16
C THR A 526 -39.54 5.70 8.16
N ILE A 527 -38.24 6.00 8.09
CA ILE A 527 -37.27 5.44 9.04
C ILE A 527 -37.53 5.94 10.47
N LYS A 528 -37.89 7.22 10.67
CA LYS A 528 -38.30 7.74 11.99
C LYS A 528 -39.47 6.97 12.61
N SER A 529 -40.44 6.56 11.81
CA SER A 529 -41.61 5.81 12.30
C SER A 529 -41.27 4.41 12.83
N THR A 530 -40.11 3.84 12.48
CA THR A 530 -39.66 2.50 12.90
C THR A 530 -39.50 2.37 14.42
N GLU A 531 -39.14 3.46 15.11
CA GLU A 531 -39.00 3.50 16.58
C GLU A 531 -40.26 2.98 17.30
N GLN A 532 -41.44 3.25 16.73
CA GLN A 532 -42.75 2.91 17.31
C GLN A 532 -43.43 1.70 16.63
N MET A 533 -42.78 1.06 15.65
CA MET A 533 -43.32 -0.11 14.96
C MET A 533 -43.19 -1.40 15.78
N LYS A 534 -44.02 -2.40 15.48
CA LYS A 534 -43.92 -3.74 16.06
C LYS A 534 -42.93 -4.57 15.24
N PRO A 535 -42.21 -5.55 15.84
CA PRO A 535 -41.24 -6.37 15.11
C PRO A 535 -41.74 -7.00 13.81
N ARG A 536 -43.00 -7.46 13.73
CA ARG A 536 -43.55 -8.03 12.47
C ARG A 536 -43.76 -7.01 11.35
N ASP A 537 -43.87 -5.74 11.69
CA ASP A 537 -44.06 -4.65 10.73
C ASP A 537 -42.69 -4.07 10.34
N LEU A 538 -41.74 -4.02 11.29
CA LEU A 538 -40.30 -3.78 11.04
C LEU A 538 -39.69 -4.82 10.09
N TYR A 539 -40.02 -6.10 10.27
CA TYR A 539 -39.57 -7.19 9.39
C TYR A 539 -40.01 -6.96 7.94
N ARG A 540 -41.29 -6.63 7.73
CA ARG A 540 -41.86 -6.35 6.40
C ARG A 540 -41.23 -5.13 5.74
N LEU A 541 -41.05 -4.05 6.51
CA LEU A 541 -40.39 -2.85 6.00
C LEU A 541 -38.91 -3.10 5.68
N GLY A 542 -38.26 -4.06 6.35
CA GLY A 542 -36.93 -4.54 5.95
C GLY A 542 -36.97 -5.30 4.62
N ASP A 543 -37.92 -6.24 4.45
CA ASP A 543 -38.15 -6.99 3.20
C ASP A 543 -38.53 -6.08 2.01
N ASP A 544 -39.08 -4.88 2.24
CA ASP A 544 -39.40 -3.88 1.20
C ASP A 544 -38.14 -3.17 0.63
N TYR A 545 -36.96 -3.33 1.26
CA TYR A 545 -35.67 -2.74 0.86
C TYR A 545 -34.63 -3.81 0.49
N ASN A 546 -33.63 -3.45 -0.33
CA ASN A 546 -32.52 -4.37 -0.63
C ASN A 546 -31.56 -4.46 0.57
N SER A 547 -31.47 -5.66 1.17
CA SER A 547 -30.47 -6.01 2.19
C SER A 547 -30.50 -5.09 3.42
N ILE A 548 -31.69 -4.82 3.95
CA ILE A 548 -31.92 -4.04 5.18
C ILE A 548 -32.60 -4.91 6.24
N TYR A 549 -32.23 -4.70 7.51
CA TYR A 549 -32.90 -5.28 8.66
C TYR A 549 -33.20 -4.16 9.67
N ILE A 550 -34.39 -4.16 10.28
CA ILE A 550 -34.84 -3.01 11.11
C ILE A 550 -35.24 -3.45 12.51
N SER A 551 -34.86 -2.63 13.48
CA SER A 551 -35.15 -2.72 14.92
C SER A 551 -35.66 -1.36 15.42
N ASN A 552 -36.36 -1.32 16.54
CA ASN A 552 -36.87 -0.04 17.10
C ASN A 552 -35.73 1.00 17.30
N GLU A 553 -34.54 0.56 17.68
CA GLU A 553 -33.37 1.44 17.88
C GLU A 553 -32.54 1.69 16.60
N SER A 554 -33.00 1.23 15.42
CA SER A 554 -32.31 1.47 14.13
C SER A 554 -32.20 2.95 13.80
N TYR A 555 -33.33 3.68 13.85
CA TYR A 555 -33.36 5.12 13.61
C TYR A 555 -32.45 5.87 14.59
N ARG A 556 -32.58 5.56 15.88
CA ARG A 556 -31.78 6.17 16.96
C ARG A 556 -30.28 5.93 16.79
N SER A 557 -29.88 4.73 16.37
CA SER A 557 -28.48 4.39 16.08
C SER A 557 -27.96 5.15 14.85
N ALA A 558 -28.75 5.23 13.77
CA ALA A 558 -28.38 5.99 12.58
C ALA A 558 -28.24 7.50 12.85
N LEU A 559 -29.12 8.08 13.69
CA LEU A 559 -28.96 9.46 14.18
C LEU A 559 -27.66 9.66 14.97
N LEU A 560 -27.24 8.68 15.78
CA LEU A 560 -25.98 8.74 16.52
C LEU A 560 -24.76 8.63 15.60
N ALA A 561 -24.80 7.77 14.58
CA ALA A 561 -23.72 7.63 13.59
C ALA A 561 -23.48 8.95 12.85
N ALA A 562 -24.54 9.53 12.27
CA ALA A 562 -24.48 10.83 11.60
C ALA A 562 -24.03 11.96 12.54
N GLY A 563 -24.68 12.13 13.69
CA GLY A 563 -24.35 13.21 14.65
C GLY A 563 -22.95 13.09 15.28
N ALA A 564 -22.40 11.88 15.42
CA ALA A 564 -21.01 11.65 15.81
C ALA A 564 -20.02 12.16 14.75
N CYS A 565 -20.28 11.87 13.46
CA CYS A 565 -19.46 12.36 12.36
C CYS A 565 -19.58 13.88 12.18
N PHE A 566 -20.76 14.47 12.40
CA PHE A 566 -20.96 15.92 12.39
C PHE A 566 -20.11 16.63 13.47
N ASN A 567 -20.16 16.15 14.71
CA ASN A 567 -19.32 16.69 15.79
C ASN A 567 -17.82 16.50 15.50
N SER A 568 -17.44 15.42 14.82
CA SER A 568 -16.06 15.16 14.42
C SER A 568 -15.57 16.13 13.34
N ALA A 569 -16.39 16.36 12.30
CA ALA A 569 -16.11 17.36 11.26
C ALA A 569 -16.08 18.79 11.84
N GLN A 570 -16.99 19.12 12.77
CA GLN A 570 -16.96 20.40 13.48
C GLN A 570 -15.67 20.58 14.29
N ALA A 571 -15.23 19.56 15.03
CA ALA A 571 -13.99 19.62 15.80
C ALA A 571 -12.74 19.78 14.91
N ILE A 572 -12.73 19.17 13.73
CA ILE A 572 -11.67 19.34 12.71
C ILE A 572 -11.68 20.77 12.14
N LEU A 573 -12.84 21.25 11.67
CA LEU A 573 -12.95 22.53 10.97
C LEU A 573 -12.80 23.75 11.91
N THR A 574 -13.11 23.60 13.19
CA THR A 574 -12.83 24.60 14.24
C THR A 574 -11.41 24.52 14.81
N GLY A 575 -10.60 23.54 14.41
CA GLY A 575 -9.23 23.37 14.89
C GLY A 575 -9.09 22.83 16.31
N GLN A 576 -10.16 22.27 16.89
CA GLN A 576 -10.14 21.57 18.19
C GLN A 576 -9.31 20.27 18.09
N VAL A 577 -9.41 19.57 16.96
CA VAL A 577 -8.56 18.43 16.58
C VAL A 577 -8.08 18.63 15.15
N ARG A 578 -7.01 17.93 14.74
CA ARG A 578 -6.52 17.99 13.35
C ARG A 578 -7.28 17.03 12.44
N ASN A 579 -7.44 15.81 12.90
CA ASN A 579 -8.07 14.68 12.21
C ASN A 579 -8.93 13.91 13.23
N CYS A 580 -9.75 12.96 12.79
CA CYS A 580 -10.60 12.19 13.69
C CYS A 580 -10.93 10.79 13.15
N VAL A 581 -11.17 9.84 14.06
CA VAL A 581 -11.72 8.52 13.75
C VAL A 581 -13.11 8.35 14.37
N ALA A 582 -14.06 7.84 13.57
CA ALA A 582 -15.45 7.65 13.96
C ALA A 582 -15.84 6.17 13.91
N ILE A 583 -15.90 5.55 15.10
CA ILE A 583 -16.23 4.14 15.29
C ILE A 583 -17.76 4.04 15.42
N VAL A 584 -18.46 4.17 14.29
CA VAL A 584 -19.93 4.34 14.18
C VAL A 584 -20.63 3.13 13.52
N ARG A 585 -21.93 2.98 13.76
CA ARG A 585 -22.83 2.10 13.00
C ARG A 585 -24.31 2.50 13.24
N PRO A 586 -25.28 2.15 12.37
CA PRO A 586 -25.13 1.47 11.06
C PRO A 586 -24.30 2.28 10.05
N PRO A 587 -23.82 1.64 8.96
CA PRO A 587 -23.17 2.32 7.85
C PRO A 587 -24.12 3.27 7.09
N GLY A 588 -23.58 4.00 6.12
CA GLY A 588 -24.30 5.00 5.32
C GLY A 588 -24.10 4.96 3.80
N HIS A 589 -22.97 4.50 3.26
CA HIS A 589 -22.59 4.78 1.86
C HIS A 589 -23.54 4.23 0.77
N HIS A 590 -24.31 3.16 1.05
CA HIS A 590 -25.35 2.64 0.15
C HIS A 590 -26.71 3.37 0.25
N ALA A 591 -26.93 4.22 1.26
CA ALA A 591 -28.22 4.88 1.48
C ALA A 591 -28.46 6.00 0.47
N GLU A 592 -29.56 5.89 -0.27
CA GLU A 592 -30.00 6.84 -1.28
C GLU A 592 -30.78 8.00 -0.68
N ARG A 593 -31.03 9.03 -1.50
CA ARG A 593 -31.90 10.17 -1.15
C ARG A 593 -33.24 9.75 -0.54
N ASP A 594 -33.91 8.77 -1.16
CA ASP A 594 -35.29 8.36 -0.80
C ASP A 594 -35.44 6.88 -0.42
N THR A 595 -34.35 6.11 -0.26
CA THR A 595 -34.41 4.69 0.14
C THR A 595 -33.20 4.22 0.96
N ALA A 596 -33.44 3.28 1.88
CA ALA A 596 -32.38 2.49 2.51
C ALA A 596 -31.90 1.36 1.58
N CYS A 597 -30.65 0.94 1.73
CA CYS A 597 -30.04 -0.17 0.98
C CYS A 597 -28.79 -0.67 1.72
N GLY A 598 -28.44 -1.96 1.62
CA GLY A 598 -27.11 -2.48 2.03
C GLY A 598 -26.72 -2.12 3.47
N PHE A 599 -27.59 -2.45 4.44
CA PHE A 599 -27.47 -2.08 5.87
C PHE A 599 -27.50 -0.57 6.19
N CYS A 600 -27.50 0.31 5.17
CA CYS A 600 -27.41 1.76 5.31
C CYS A 600 -28.79 2.42 5.37
N PHE A 601 -28.98 3.31 6.36
CA PHE A 601 -30.26 4.04 6.55
C PHE A 601 -30.19 5.49 6.07
N PHE A 602 -29.12 6.19 6.41
CA PHE A 602 -28.81 7.55 5.99
C PHE A 602 -27.33 7.62 5.62
N ASN A 603 -26.96 8.40 4.62
CA ASN A 603 -25.60 8.44 4.13
C ASN A 603 -24.72 9.33 5.03
N THR A 604 -24.15 8.70 6.06
CA THR A 604 -23.31 9.35 7.08
C THR A 604 -22.18 10.18 6.48
N ALA A 605 -21.47 9.67 5.46
CA ALA A 605 -20.40 10.42 4.79
C ALA A 605 -20.94 11.64 4.02
N ALA A 606 -21.97 11.45 3.18
CA ALA A 606 -22.55 12.54 2.39
C ALA A 606 -23.18 13.64 3.25
N LEU A 607 -23.93 13.24 4.29
CA LEU A 607 -24.48 14.16 5.28
C LEU A 607 -23.38 14.93 6.01
N THR A 608 -22.25 14.29 6.32
CA THR A 608 -21.11 14.96 6.97
C THR A 608 -20.45 15.98 6.05
N ALA A 609 -20.37 15.71 4.74
CA ALA A 609 -19.89 16.68 3.76
C ALA A 609 -20.83 17.90 3.65
N ARG A 610 -22.14 17.69 3.58
CA ARG A 610 -23.13 18.79 3.57
C ARG A 610 -23.19 19.55 4.90
N TYR A 611 -23.01 18.86 6.03
CA TYR A 611 -22.89 19.49 7.35
C TYR A 611 -21.63 20.36 7.44
N ALA A 612 -20.48 19.86 6.97
CA ALA A 612 -19.25 20.65 6.88
C ALA A 612 -19.45 21.93 6.04
N GLN A 613 -20.04 21.80 4.85
CA GLN A 613 -20.40 22.92 3.97
C GLN A 613 -21.38 23.92 4.63
N SER A 614 -22.28 23.47 5.51
CA SER A 614 -23.25 24.35 6.18
C SER A 614 -22.67 25.14 7.35
N ILE A 615 -21.59 24.65 7.99
CA ILE A 615 -20.91 25.34 9.10
C ILE A 615 -19.69 26.19 8.69
N THR A 616 -19.25 26.11 7.43
CA THR A 616 -18.17 26.96 6.87
C THR A 616 -18.65 27.81 5.69
N HIS A 617 -18.78 27.20 4.50
CA HIS A 617 -19.27 27.80 3.28
C HIS A 617 -19.70 26.71 2.29
N SER A 618 -20.73 26.99 1.48
CA SER A 618 -21.31 26.03 0.53
C SER A 618 -20.37 25.59 -0.62
N SER A 619 -19.18 26.19 -0.71
CA SER A 619 -18.13 25.87 -1.69
C SER A 619 -16.92 25.13 -1.08
N LEU A 620 -16.99 24.73 0.20
CA LEU A 620 -15.93 23.93 0.84
C LEU A 620 -15.73 22.65 0.04
N ARG A 621 -14.53 22.46 -0.52
CA ARG A 621 -14.21 21.27 -1.32
C ARG A 621 -13.99 20.07 -0.40
N VAL A 622 -14.87 19.07 -0.49
CA VAL A 622 -14.77 17.83 0.28
C VAL A 622 -14.37 16.69 -0.65
N LEU A 623 -13.34 15.95 -0.30
CA LEU A 623 -13.07 14.64 -0.90
C LEU A 623 -13.78 13.58 -0.05
N ILE A 624 -14.64 12.77 -0.66
CA ILE A 624 -15.12 11.52 -0.08
C ILE A 624 -14.41 10.38 -0.81
N LEU A 625 -13.54 9.68 -0.09
CA LEU A 625 -12.87 8.48 -0.59
C LEU A 625 -13.53 7.25 0.01
N ASP A 626 -13.98 6.33 -0.83
CA ASP A 626 -14.54 5.05 -0.44
C ASP A 626 -13.56 3.92 -0.77
N TRP A 627 -13.15 3.18 0.26
CA TRP A 627 -12.31 1.98 0.13
C TRP A 627 -13.02 0.71 0.60
N ASP A 628 -14.33 0.79 0.86
CA ASP A 628 -15.19 -0.37 1.03
C ASP A 628 -15.14 -1.26 -0.21
N VAL A 629 -15.31 -2.57 -0.04
CA VAL A 629 -15.30 -3.50 -1.17
C VAL A 629 -16.54 -3.37 -2.06
N HIS A 630 -17.59 -2.68 -1.60
CA HIS A 630 -18.80 -2.41 -2.37
C HIS A 630 -18.83 -0.95 -2.87
N HIS A 631 -19.43 -0.71 -4.03
CA HIS A 631 -19.64 0.64 -4.53
C HIS A 631 -20.69 1.37 -3.68
N GLY A 632 -20.30 2.50 -3.07
CA GLY A 632 -21.19 3.41 -2.34
C GLY A 632 -22.15 4.18 -3.25
N ASN A 633 -23.08 3.47 -3.89
CA ASN A 633 -24.05 3.99 -4.86
C ASN A 633 -24.77 5.26 -4.38
N GLY A 634 -25.22 5.29 -3.11
CA GLY A 634 -25.92 6.43 -2.55
C GLY A 634 -25.02 7.67 -2.46
N THR A 635 -23.74 7.48 -2.18
CA THR A 635 -22.75 8.57 -2.17
C THR A 635 -22.56 9.15 -3.57
N GLN A 636 -22.39 8.28 -4.57
CA GLN A 636 -22.32 8.70 -5.98
C GLN A 636 -23.57 9.51 -6.38
N HIS A 637 -24.78 8.98 -6.19
CA HIS A 637 -26.00 9.65 -6.62
C HIS A 637 -26.33 10.95 -5.88
N ILE A 638 -25.86 11.14 -4.63
CA ILE A 638 -26.02 12.39 -3.88
C ILE A 638 -25.10 13.52 -4.41
N PHE A 639 -24.00 13.19 -5.09
CA PHE A 639 -23.01 14.15 -5.60
C PHE A 639 -22.77 14.09 -7.11
N GLU A 640 -23.48 13.25 -7.87
CA GLU A 640 -23.23 13.02 -9.31
C GLU A 640 -23.29 14.31 -10.15
N GLU A 641 -24.07 15.31 -9.72
CA GLU A 641 -24.14 16.66 -10.30
C GLU A 641 -23.55 17.77 -9.40
N ASP A 642 -22.51 17.47 -8.59
CA ASP A 642 -21.84 18.45 -7.72
C ASP A 642 -20.32 18.54 -7.97
N ASP A 643 -19.83 19.76 -8.14
CA ASP A 643 -18.42 20.12 -8.32
C ASP A 643 -17.72 20.51 -7.00
N SER A 644 -18.47 20.67 -5.90
CA SER A 644 -17.93 20.95 -4.57
C SER A 644 -17.53 19.69 -3.77
N VAL A 645 -17.94 18.51 -4.24
CA VAL A 645 -17.63 17.22 -3.59
C VAL A 645 -17.09 16.24 -4.61
N LEU A 646 -15.83 15.84 -4.45
CA LEU A 646 -15.18 14.80 -5.23
C LEU A 646 -15.43 13.45 -4.58
N TYR A 647 -16.02 12.51 -5.30
CA TYR A 647 -16.16 11.11 -4.87
C TYR A 647 -15.17 10.22 -5.61
N ILE A 648 -14.45 9.36 -4.88
CA ILE A 648 -13.57 8.33 -5.45
C ILE A 648 -13.88 7.00 -4.77
N SER A 649 -14.02 5.89 -5.51
CA SER A 649 -14.40 4.58 -4.96
C SER A 649 -13.54 3.43 -5.48
N LEU A 650 -13.03 2.57 -4.59
CA LEU A 650 -12.16 1.43 -4.89
C LEU A 650 -12.82 0.10 -4.50
N HIS A 651 -13.77 -0.34 -5.33
CA HIS A 651 -14.70 -1.43 -5.02
C HIS A 651 -14.53 -2.63 -5.97
N ARG A 652 -15.02 -3.79 -5.52
CA ARG A 652 -15.20 -4.97 -6.36
C ARG A 652 -16.44 -4.81 -7.22
N TYR A 653 -16.30 -4.99 -8.53
CA TYR A 653 -17.39 -4.80 -9.51
C TYR A 653 -17.79 -6.12 -10.16
N GLU A 654 -16.82 -6.94 -10.55
CA GLU A 654 -17.02 -8.24 -11.22
C GLU A 654 -17.99 -8.12 -12.41
N ASP A 655 -17.69 -7.17 -13.30
CA ASP A 655 -18.47 -6.87 -14.52
C ASP A 655 -19.98 -6.64 -14.21
N GLY A 656 -20.26 -5.84 -13.18
CA GLY A 656 -21.62 -5.48 -12.74
C GLY A 656 -22.33 -6.51 -11.87
N THR A 657 -21.68 -7.64 -11.56
CA THR A 657 -22.33 -8.73 -10.79
C THR A 657 -22.19 -8.58 -9.27
N PHE A 658 -21.16 -7.90 -8.76
CA PHE A 658 -20.96 -7.73 -7.32
C PHE A 658 -21.90 -6.64 -6.74
N PHE A 659 -22.28 -6.75 -5.46
CA PHE A 659 -23.24 -5.84 -4.82
C PHE A 659 -22.73 -4.38 -4.84
N PRO A 660 -23.56 -3.36 -5.20
CA PRO A 660 -25.03 -3.37 -5.33
C PRO A 660 -25.60 -3.89 -6.67
N SER A 661 -24.75 -4.43 -7.55
CA SER A 661 -25.11 -5.02 -8.85
C SER A 661 -25.73 -4.02 -9.84
N SER A 662 -25.06 -2.86 -10.03
CA SER A 662 -25.38 -1.87 -11.06
C SER A 662 -24.14 -1.48 -11.88
N GLU A 663 -24.36 -1.17 -13.16
CA GLU A 663 -23.38 -0.56 -14.08
C GLU A 663 -22.99 0.87 -13.65
N ASP A 664 -23.69 1.46 -12.67
CA ASP A 664 -23.34 2.75 -12.06
C ASP A 664 -21.97 2.72 -11.36
N ALA A 665 -21.46 1.53 -11.01
CA ALA A 665 -20.14 1.34 -10.41
C ALA A 665 -18.98 1.34 -11.42
N ASP A 666 -19.25 1.30 -12.73
CA ASP A 666 -18.18 1.17 -13.73
C ASP A 666 -17.39 2.48 -13.95
N TYR A 667 -16.22 2.37 -14.59
CA TYR A 667 -15.28 3.49 -14.77
C TYR A 667 -15.78 4.58 -15.71
N ASP A 668 -16.72 4.30 -16.62
CA ASP A 668 -17.29 5.30 -17.54
C ASP A 668 -18.20 6.32 -16.83
N LYS A 669 -18.61 6.04 -15.59
CA LYS A 669 -19.50 6.88 -14.78
C LYS A 669 -18.75 8.04 -14.12
N VAL A 670 -18.22 8.94 -14.95
CA VAL A 670 -17.38 10.08 -14.54
C VAL A 670 -18.14 11.23 -13.85
N GLY A 671 -19.44 11.10 -13.58
CA GLY A 671 -20.32 12.17 -13.09
C GLY A 671 -21.10 12.89 -14.20
N ARG A 672 -22.04 13.77 -13.83
CA ARG A 672 -23.02 14.41 -14.73
C ARG A 672 -23.07 15.92 -14.55
N GLY A 673 -23.49 16.63 -15.61
CA GLY A 673 -23.65 18.08 -15.58
C GLY A 673 -22.36 18.80 -15.16
N ARG A 674 -22.41 19.59 -14.08
CA ARG A 674 -21.23 20.24 -13.48
C ARG A 674 -20.31 19.28 -12.73
N GLY A 675 -20.83 18.14 -12.26
CA GLY A 675 -20.08 17.08 -11.57
C GLY A 675 -19.28 16.16 -12.50
N ALA A 676 -19.29 16.41 -13.82
CA ALA A 676 -18.50 15.64 -14.77
C ALA A 676 -16.99 15.78 -14.49
N GLY A 677 -16.34 14.65 -14.23
CA GLY A 677 -14.96 14.53 -13.76
C GLY A 677 -14.82 14.36 -12.23
N TYR A 678 -15.82 14.74 -11.43
CA TYR A 678 -15.79 14.72 -9.96
C TYR A 678 -16.31 13.43 -9.32
N ASN A 679 -16.69 12.43 -10.12
CA ASN A 679 -17.02 11.07 -9.66
C ASN A 679 -16.05 10.07 -10.30
N VAL A 680 -15.28 9.33 -9.49
CA VAL A 680 -14.20 8.44 -9.97
C VAL A 680 -14.40 7.02 -9.44
N ASN A 681 -14.79 6.09 -10.30
CA ASN A 681 -14.88 4.67 -9.96
C ASN A 681 -13.61 3.91 -10.36
N ILE A 682 -13.13 3.02 -9.50
CA ILE A 682 -12.02 2.09 -9.78
C ILE A 682 -12.55 0.64 -9.65
N PRO A 683 -13.28 0.14 -10.66
CA PRO A 683 -13.99 -1.14 -10.59
C PRO A 683 -13.05 -2.35 -10.75
N TRP A 684 -12.91 -3.14 -9.69
CA TRP A 684 -12.04 -4.32 -9.68
C TRP A 684 -12.75 -5.58 -10.20
N ASN A 685 -12.18 -6.22 -11.23
CA ASN A 685 -12.73 -7.42 -11.89
C ASN A 685 -11.77 -8.62 -11.88
N GLY A 686 -12.32 -9.82 -11.79
CA GLY A 686 -11.71 -11.11 -12.11
C GLY A 686 -10.67 -11.65 -11.13
N ALA A 687 -10.32 -10.91 -10.07
CA ALA A 687 -9.25 -11.29 -9.13
C ALA A 687 -9.47 -10.77 -7.70
N LYS A 688 -8.74 -11.36 -6.75
CA LYS A 688 -8.74 -10.99 -5.33
C LYS A 688 -7.67 -9.95 -5.03
N MET A 689 -7.99 -8.69 -5.24
CA MET A 689 -7.08 -7.56 -5.04
C MET A 689 -6.61 -7.44 -3.58
N GLY A 690 -5.46 -6.81 -3.37
CA GLY A 690 -4.90 -6.50 -2.05
C GLY A 690 -4.02 -5.25 -2.09
N ASP A 691 -3.02 -5.21 -1.22
CA ASP A 691 -2.12 -4.05 -1.06
C ASP A 691 -1.49 -3.55 -2.39
N PRO A 692 -1.00 -4.41 -3.32
CA PRO A 692 -0.37 -3.93 -4.56
C PRO A 692 -1.33 -3.16 -5.45
N GLU A 693 -2.56 -3.66 -5.64
CA GLU A 693 -3.55 -3.03 -6.51
C GLU A 693 -4.09 -1.73 -5.90
N TYR A 694 -4.38 -1.72 -4.60
CA TYR A 694 -4.84 -0.52 -3.90
C TYR A 694 -3.76 0.57 -3.85
N LEU A 695 -2.49 0.21 -3.58
CA LEU A 695 -1.37 1.17 -3.65
C LEU A 695 -1.14 1.68 -5.07
N ALA A 696 -1.24 0.81 -6.09
CA ALA A 696 -1.09 1.22 -7.47
C ALA A 696 -2.22 2.17 -7.92
N ALA A 697 -3.47 1.94 -7.50
CA ALA A 697 -4.59 2.86 -7.69
C ALA A 697 -4.35 4.19 -6.95
N PHE A 698 -3.81 4.17 -5.74
CA PHE A 698 -3.50 5.39 -5.00
C PHE A 698 -2.45 6.26 -5.69
N HIS A 699 -1.34 5.66 -6.13
CA HIS A 699 -0.27 6.38 -6.82
C HIS A 699 -0.69 6.88 -8.22
N ASN A 700 -1.46 6.07 -8.97
CA ASN A 700 -1.83 6.40 -10.35
C ASN A 700 -3.11 7.22 -10.49
N VAL A 701 -4.09 7.10 -9.59
CA VAL A 701 -5.42 7.73 -9.71
C VAL A 701 -5.78 8.57 -8.49
N VAL A 702 -5.89 7.97 -7.30
CA VAL A 702 -6.51 8.62 -6.12
C VAL A 702 -5.74 9.87 -5.68
N MET A 703 -4.44 9.71 -5.40
CA MET A 703 -3.62 10.81 -4.88
C MET A 703 -3.34 11.92 -5.91
N PRO A 704 -3.16 11.62 -7.22
CA PRO A 704 -3.16 12.64 -8.27
C PRO A 704 -4.45 13.48 -8.32
N ILE A 705 -5.62 12.85 -8.43
CA ILE A 705 -6.90 13.58 -8.52
C ILE A 705 -7.18 14.36 -7.23
N ALA A 706 -6.97 13.73 -6.06
CA ALA A 706 -7.10 14.38 -4.76
C ALA A 706 -6.15 15.58 -4.58
N ARG A 707 -4.96 15.55 -5.19
CA ARG A 707 -4.02 16.67 -5.18
C ARG A 707 -4.49 17.81 -6.07
N GLU A 708 -4.98 17.50 -7.26
CA GLU A 708 -5.40 18.47 -8.27
C GLU A 708 -6.71 19.19 -7.91
N PHE A 709 -7.65 18.49 -7.27
CA PHE A 709 -8.88 19.03 -6.67
C PHE A 709 -8.63 19.92 -5.45
N ALA A 710 -7.53 19.69 -4.72
CA ALA A 710 -7.15 20.39 -3.50
C ALA A 710 -8.30 20.50 -2.47
N PRO A 711 -8.70 19.40 -1.81
CA PRO A 711 -9.78 19.40 -0.81
C PRO A 711 -9.39 20.17 0.45
N GLU A 712 -10.40 20.65 1.16
CA GLU A 712 -10.32 21.39 2.43
C GLU A 712 -10.73 20.52 3.64
N LEU A 713 -11.35 19.37 3.36
CA LEU A 713 -11.66 18.27 4.27
C LEU A 713 -11.63 16.94 3.47
N VAL A 714 -11.07 15.87 4.04
CA VAL A 714 -11.20 14.50 3.53
C VAL A 714 -12.10 13.69 4.46
N LEU A 715 -13.12 13.07 3.89
CA LEU A 715 -13.89 12.00 4.53
C LEU A 715 -13.46 10.67 3.91
N VAL A 716 -13.25 9.65 4.74
CA VAL A 716 -13.02 8.28 4.28
C VAL A 716 -14.22 7.42 4.67
N SER A 717 -14.97 6.95 3.68
CA SER A 717 -15.92 5.84 3.80
C SER A 717 -15.11 4.57 4.00
N ALA A 718 -14.89 4.21 5.27
CA ALA A 718 -13.87 3.27 5.67
C ALA A 718 -14.45 1.87 5.88
N GLY A 719 -14.75 1.19 4.77
CA GLY A 719 -15.07 -0.22 4.76
C GLY A 719 -13.85 -1.10 4.96
N PHE A 720 -13.93 -2.06 5.89
CA PHE A 720 -12.83 -3.00 6.18
C PHE A 720 -13.18 -4.43 5.74
N ASP A 721 -13.98 -4.58 4.68
CA ASP A 721 -14.36 -5.84 4.01
C ASP A 721 -13.54 -6.15 2.76
N ALA A 722 -12.86 -5.16 2.18
CA ALA A 722 -11.74 -5.42 1.27
C ALA A 722 -10.54 -6.07 2.01
N ALA A 723 -10.59 -6.10 3.36
CA ALA A 723 -9.57 -6.64 4.22
C ALA A 723 -9.44 -8.18 4.13
N ARG A 724 -8.19 -8.66 4.23
CA ARG A 724 -7.85 -10.07 4.29
C ARG A 724 -8.65 -10.79 5.39
N GLY A 725 -9.42 -11.79 4.97
CA GLY A 725 -10.20 -12.66 5.85
C GLY A 725 -11.60 -12.16 6.17
N ASP A 726 -12.11 -11.12 5.50
CA ASP A 726 -13.52 -10.77 5.55
C ASP A 726 -14.42 -11.82 4.85
N PRO A 727 -15.60 -12.16 5.39
CA PRO A 727 -16.50 -13.14 4.79
C PRO A 727 -17.27 -12.67 3.54
N LEU A 728 -17.35 -11.36 3.26
CA LEU A 728 -18.15 -10.82 2.15
C LEU A 728 -17.28 -10.33 0.97
N GLY A 729 -16.32 -9.44 1.21
CA GLY A 729 -15.51 -8.87 0.13
C GLY A 729 -14.64 -9.90 -0.59
N GLY A 730 -14.01 -10.79 0.18
CA GLY A 730 -13.17 -11.88 -0.33
C GLY A 730 -11.78 -11.44 -0.83
N TYR A 731 -11.41 -10.18 -0.59
CA TYR A 731 -10.14 -9.53 -0.96
C TYR A 731 -9.06 -9.69 0.12
N GLN A 732 -7.90 -9.07 -0.09
CA GLN A 732 -6.66 -9.39 0.61
C GLN A 732 -5.90 -8.16 1.16
N VAL A 733 -6.54 -6.98 1.23
CA VAL A 733 -5.92 -5.77 1.79
C VAL A 733 -5.54 -6.00 3.26
N THR A 734 -4.34 -5.62 3.66
CA THR A 734 -3.82 -5.85 5.01
C THR A 734 -4.06 -4.65 5.93
N PRO A 735 -4.09 -4.83 7.27
CA PRO A 735 -4.08 -3.70 8.21
C PRO A 735 -2.92 -2.73 7.96
N GLU A 736 -1.76 -3.27 7.54
CA GLU A 736 -0.61 -2.51 7.09
C GLU A 736 -0.94 -1.70 5.82
N GLY A 737 -1.58 -2.31 4.82
CA GLY A 737 -2.11 -1.63 3.63
C GLY A 737 -2.97 -0.41 3.97
N TYR A 738 -4.00 -0.58 4.81
CA TYR A 738 -4.87 0.51 5.25
C TYR A 738 -4.11 1.64 5.99
N ALA A 739 -3.05 1.33 6.74
CA ALA A 739 -2.16 2.37 7.29
C ALA A 739 -1.46 3.17 6.17
N HIS A 740 -0.88 2.52 5.15
CA HIS A 740 -0.25 3.27 4.04
C HIS A 740 -1.27 4.10 3.23
N LEU A 741 -2.51 3.61 3.05
CA LEU A 741 -3.58 4.41 2.45
C LEU A 741 -3.90 5.66 3.29
N THR A 742 -4.04 5.49 4.61
CA THR A 742 -4.29 6.60 5.56
C THR A 742 -3.13 7.60 5.57
N HIS A 743 -1.89 7.13 5.57
CA HIS A 743 -0.68 7.95 5.54
C HIS A 743 -0.63 8.85 4.30
N GLN A 744 -0.94 8.32 3.12
CA GLN A 744 -0.95 9.13 1.89
C GLN A 744 -1.98 10.27 1.96
N LEU A 745 -3.17 10.01 2.51
CA LEU A 745 -4.26 10.99 2.62
C LEU A 745 -3.97 12.13 3.60
N LEU A 746 -3.14 11.91 4.62
CA LEU A 746 -2.70 12.98 5.53
C LEU A 746 -1.89 14.10 4.84
N SER A 747 -1.44 13.88 3.60
CA SER A 747 -0.76 14.91 2.79
C SER A 747 -1.69 15.92 2.09
N VAL A 748 -3.02 15.71 2.10
CA VAL A 748 -4.03 16.63 1.53
C VAL A 748 -4.91 17.23 2.65
N ALA A 749 -5.72 18.24 2.31
CA ALA A 749 -6.58 18.97 3.26
C ALA A 749 -5.87 19.49 4.53
N ALA A 750 -4.57 19.79 4.43
CA ALA A 750 -3.70 20.10 5.57
C ALA A 750 -3.82 19.11 6.76
N GLY A 751 -3.93 17.81 6.46
CA GLY A 751 -4.11 16.73 7.42
C GLY A 751 -5.53 16.56 7.98
N ARG A 752 -6.53 17.32 7.49
CA ARG A 752 -7.94 17.24 7.92
C ARG A 752 -8.63 16.01 7.33
N VAL A 753 -8.41 14.85 7.97
CA VAL A 753 -8.99 13.56 7.60
C VAL A 753 -9.98 13.09 8.67
N LEU A 754 -11.17 12.66 8.27
CA LEU A 754 -12.16 11.99 9.11
C LEU A 754 -12.43 10.58 8.57
N VAL A 755 -12.03 9.56 9.33
CA VAL A 755 -12.21 8.15 8.97
C VAL A 755 -13.52 7.63 9.59
N ILE A 756 -14.48 7.22 8.77
CA ILE A 756 -15.86 6.84 9.16
C ILE A 756 -16.06 5.35 8.89
N LEU A 757 -16.40 4.54 9.91
CA LEU A 757 -16.64 3.10 9.70
C LEU A 757 -17.89 2.85 8.82
N GLU A 758 -17.67 2.20 7.68
CA GLU A 758 -18.75 1.71 6.79
C GLU A 758 -18.89 0.19 6.93
N GLY A 759 -18.48 -0.62 5.94
CA GLY A 759 -18.51 -2.09 5.96
C GLY A 759 -17.35 -2.76 6.72
N GLY A 760 -17.08 -4.02 6.39
CA GLY A 760 -16.15 -4.88 7.14
C GLY A 760 -16.79 -5.64 8.30
N TYR A 761 -16.67 -6.97 8.29
CA TYR A 761 -17.52 -7.89 9.04
C TYR A 761 -16.73 -9.00 9.77
N ASN A 762 -15.47 -9.27 9.40
CA ASN A 762 -14.55 -9.99 10.29
C ASN A 762 -14.15 -9.10 11.47
N LEU A 763 -14.73 -9.36 12.65
CA LEU A 763 -14.51 -8.62 13.89
C LEU A 763 -13.03 -8.40 14.28
N THR A 764 -12.12 -9.27 13.84
CA THR A 764 -10.68 -9.11 14.13
C THR A 764 -10.00 -8.29 13.03
N SER A 765 -10.22 -8.58 11.75
CA SER A 765 -9.64 -7.80 10.64
C SER A 765 -10.01 -6.31 10.74
N ILE A 766 -11.27 -5.98 11.00
CA ILE A 766 -11.71 -4.58 11.14
C ILE A 766 -11.08 -3.88 12.36
N SER A 767 -10.82 -4.62 13.44
CA SER A 767 -10.26 -4.07 14.67
C SER A 767 -8.78 -3.72 14.50
N GLU A 768 -8.01 -4.54 13.78
CA GLU A 768 -6.62 -4.22 13.45
C GLU A 768 -6.53 -3.11 12.40
N SER A 769 -7.26 -3.21 11.28
CA SER A 769 -7.17 -2.23 10.18
C SER A 769 -7.58 -0.83 10.64
N MET A 770 -8.67 -0.69 11.41
CA MET A 770 -9.08 0.64 11.91
C MET A 770 -8.14 1.18 13.00
N ALA A 771 -7.54 0.32 13.82
CA ALA A 771 -6.49 0.74 14.76
C ALA A 771 -5.22 1.18 14.05
N MET A 772 -4.86 0.54 12.93
CA MET A 772 -3.76 0.95 12.06
C MET A 772 -4.04 2.31 11.40
N CYS A 773 -5.28 2.60 10.96
CA CYS A 773 -5.68 3.94 10.52
C CYS A 773 -5.46 4.98 11.63
N THR A 774 -5.96 4.75 12.84
CA THR A 774 -5.83 5.69 13.98
C THR A 774 -4.38 5.90 14.41
N SER A 775 -3.55 4.85 14.34
CA SER A 775 -2.09 4.93 14.53
C SER A 775 -1.45 5.95 13.58
N MET A 776 -1.83 5.94 12.29
CA MET A 776 -1.34 6.92 11.31
C MET A 776 -1.90 8.32 11.57
N LEU A 777 -3.18 8.46 11.96
CA LEU A 777 -3.77 9.76 12.31
C LEU A 777 -3.02 10.43 13.48
N LEU A 778 -2.54 9.63 14.44
CA LEU A 778 -1.73 10.05 15.59
C LEU A 778 -0.25 10.33 15.26
N GLY A 779 0.18 10.12 14.01
CA GLY A 779 1.57 10.33 13.59
C GLY A 779 2.55 9.26 14.10
N ASP A 780 2.11 8.00 14.29
CA ASP A 780 3.04 6.88 14.37
C ASP A 780 3.78 6.67 13.04
N ALA A 781 4.92 5.98 13.08
CA ALA A 781 5.65 5.62 11.87
C ALA A 781 4.89 4.53 11.08
N PRO A 782 4.72 4.67 9.74
CA PRO A 782 4.09 3.65 8.91
C PRO A 782 4.70 2.25 9.07
N PRO A 783 3.89 1.18 8.99
CA PRO A 783 4.36 -0.19 9.17
C PRO A 783 5.27 -0.65 8.02
N MET A 784 5.78 -1.88 8.12
CA MET A 784 6.45 -2.51 6.97
C MET A 784 5.43 -3.39 6.23
N LEU A 785 5.05 -2.99 5.02
CA LEU A 785 4.22 -3.81 4.14
C LEU A 785 4.83 -5.21 3.91
N PRO A 786 4.01 -6.26 3.72
CA PRO A 786 4.48 -7.53 3.17
C PRO A 786 5.12 -7.32 1.77
N PRO A 787 5.90 -8.28 1.24
CA PRO A 787 6.39 -8.21 -0.13
C PRO A 787 5.24 -7.95 -1.11
N LEU A 788 5.35 -6.88 -1.89
CA LEU A 788 4.36 -6.51 -2.89
C LEU A 788 4.69 -7.25 -4.20
N PRO A 789 3.89 -8.24 -4.64
CA PRO A 789 4.01 -8.75 -6.01
C PRO A 789 3.54 -7.68 -7.01
N PRO A 790 3.86 -7.83 -8.31
CA PRO A 790 3.30 -6.98 -9.36
C PRO A 790 1.75 -7.00 -9.30
N PRO A 791 1.08 -5.85 -9.45
CA PRO A 791 -0.39 -5.78 -9.46
C PRO A 791 -1.02 -6.71 -10.50
N HIS A 792 -2.16 -7.33 -10.16
CA HIS A 792 -2.81 -8.29 -11.04
C HIS A 792 -3.17 -7.67 -12.42
N PRO A 793 -2.98 -8.37 -13.55
CA PRO A 793 -3.20 -7.79 -14.88
C PRO A 793 -4.60 -7.20 -15.13
N SER A 794 -5.66 -7.72 -14.49
CA SER A 794 -6.99 -7.10 -14.58
C SER A 794 -7.08 -5.77 -13.83
N ALA A 795 -6.39 -5.61 -12.70
CA ALA A 795 -6.28 -4.33 -12.00
C ALA A 795 -5.50 -3.29 -12.81
N ALA A 796 -4.47 -3.72 -13.57
CA ALA A 796 -3.79 -2.86 -14.53
C ALA A 796 -4.74 -2.35 -15.63
N VAL A 797 -5.57 -3.23 -16.20
CA VAL A 797 -6.61 -2.85 -17.19
C VAL A 797 -7.62 -1.87 -16.57
N THR A 798 -8.16 -2.16 -15.37
CA THR A 798 -9.03 -1.24 -14.63
C THR A 798 -8.38 0.14 -14.51
N ILE A 799 -7.17 0.23 -13.95
CA ILE A 799 -6.47 1.51 -13.74
C ILE A 799 -6.27 2.28 -15.04
N ASN A 800 -5.96 1.61 -16.16
CA ASN A 800 -5.77 2.30 -17.44
C ASN A 800 -7.08 2.75 -18.07
N ASN A 801 -8.19 2.03 -17.86
CA ASN A 801 -9.50 2.50 -18.27
C ASN A 801 -9.91 3.76 -17.50
N VAL A 802 -9.69 3.78 -16.17
CA VAL A 802 -9.89 4.97 -15.33
C VAL A 802 -8.99 6.14 -15.78
N LEU A 803 -7.70 5.90 -16.05
CA LEU A 803 -6.79 6.92 -16.58
C LEU A 803 -7.29 7.50 -17.92
N ARG A 804 -7.75 6.66 -18.86
CA ARG A 804 -8.25 7.09 -20.17
C ARG A 804 -9.47 8.01 -20.06
N VAL A 805 -10.46 7.66 -19.23
CA VAL A 805 -11.71 8.44 -19.10
C VAL A 805 -11.56 9.68 -18.20
N HIS A 806 -10.62 9.68 -17.25
CA HIS A 806 -10.38 10.83 -16.36
C HIS A 806 -9.26 11.79 -16.82
N ALA A 807 -8.34 11.38 -17.71
CA ALA A 807 -7.34 12.28 -18.29
C ALA A 807 -7.87 13.58 -18.95
N PRO A 808 -9.06 13.62 -19.59
CA PRO A 808 -9.64 14.88 -20.05
C PRO A 808 -9.83 15.91 -18.92
N TYR A 809 -10.21 15.43 -17.73
CA TYR A 809 -10.57 16.26 -16.57
C TYR A 809 -9.39 16.58 -15.66
N TRP A 810 -8.47 15.63 -15.45
CA TRP A 810 -7.39 15.74 -14.48
C TRP A 810 -6.03 15.62 -15.16
N LYS A 811 -5.30 16.72 -15.22
CA LYS A 811 -4.02 16.83 -15.93
C LYS A 811 -2.91 16.00 -15.28
N SER A 812 -2.97 15.83 -13.96
CA SER A 812 -2.10 14.94 -13.19
C SER A 812 -2.15 13.47 -13.65
N LEU A 813 -3.11 13.06 -14.48
CA LEU A 813 -3.20 11.70 -15.03
C LEU A 813 -2.42 11.46 -16.33
N ARG A 814 -1.97 12.51 -17.01
CA ARG A 814 -1.52 12.48 -18.43
C ARG A 814 -0.08 11.99 -18.63
N ILE A 815 0.24 10.80 -18.10
CA ILE A 815 1.53 10.14 -18.36
C ILE A 815 1.44 9.37 -19.67
N GLN A 816 2.00 9.93 -20.75
CA GLN A 816 1.92 9.37 -22.10
C GLN A 816 3.15 8.50 -22.40
N ILE A 817 2.97 7.18 -22.57
CA ILE A 817 4.05 6.29 -23.01
C ILE A 817 3.67 5.52 -24.29
N PRO A 818 4.64 5.21 -25.19
CA PRO A 818 4.36 4.42 -26.38
C PRO A 818 3.92 2.98 -26.06
N GLU A 819 2.83 2.52 -26.67
CA GLU A 819 2.34 1.13 -26.57
C GLU A 819 3.41 0.09 -26.94
N SER A 820 4.35 0.47 -27.82
CA SER A 820 5.48 -0.36 -28.24
C SER A 820 6.40 -0.77 -27.08
N LEU A 821 6.42 -0.04 -25.95
CA LEU A 821 7.17 -0.45 -24.75
C LEU A 821 6.57 -1.68 -24.08
N ARG A 822 5.23 -1.80 -24.06
CA ARG A 822 4.56 -2.99 -23.55
C ARG A 822 4.79 -4.20 -24.46
N LEU A 823 4.87 -3.96 -25.77
CA LEU A 823 5.11 -4.98 -26.79
C LEU A 823 6.59 -5.41 -26.91
N SER A 824 7.54 -4.60 -26.42
CA SER A 824 8.97 -4.94 -26.43
C SER A 824 9.43 -5.70 -25.18
N LEU A 825 8.65 -5.71 -24.10
CA LEU A 825 8.89 -6.59 -22.95
C LEU A 825 8.89 -8.07 -23.40
N PRO A 826 9.81 -8.91 -22.91
CA PRO A 826 9.79 -10.34 -23.19
C PRO A 826 8.48 -10.96 -22.73
N SER A 827 7.67 -11.51 -23.65
CA SER A 827 6.46 -12.26 -23.30
C SER A 827 6.79 -13.31 -22.24
N PRO A 828 6.07 -13.39 -21.11
CA PRO A 828 6.36 -14.36 -20.05
C PRO A 828 6.39 -15.78 -20.63
N GLN A 829 7.58 -16.38 -20.74
CA GLN A 829 7.69 -17.63 -21.49
C GLN A 829 6.85 -18.72 -20.81
N PRO A 830 5.86 -19.33 -21.50
CA PRO A 830 5.12 -20.45 -20.94
C PRO A 830 6.11 -21.58 -20.74
N LYS A 831 6.37 -21.95 -19.46
CA LYS A 831 7.45 -22.85 -19.02
C LYS A 831 7.58 -24.05 -19.96
N SER A 832 8.56 -24.00 -20.86
CA SER A 832 8.59 -24.89 -22.01
C SER A 832 8.83 -26.33 -21.55
N LYS A 833 7.99 -27.26 -22.02
CA LYS A 833 8.11 -28.68 -21.67
C LYS A 833 9.48 -29.17 -22.14
N ARG A 834 10.36 -29.46 -21.18
CA ARG A 834 11.71 -29.98 -21.41
C ARG A 834 11.59 -31.34 -22.12
N MET A 835 11.73 -31.35 -23.44
CA MET A 835 11.61 -32.58 -24.22
C MET A 835 12.73 -33.56 -23.85
N SER A 836 12.37 -34.68 -23.25
CA SER A 836 13.31 -35.73 -22.85
C SER A 836 13.96 -36.38 -24.08
N ALA A 837 15.28 -36.29 -24.19
CA ALA A 837 16.02 -36.80 -25.34
C ALA A 837 15.98 -38.35 -25.43
N GLY A 838 15.37 -38.87 -26.49
CA GLY A 838 15.40 -40.29 -26.83
C GLY A 838 16.79 -40.72 -27.35
N LYS A 839 17.30 -41.84 -26.86
CA LYS A 839 18.67 -42.33 -27.17
C LYS A 839 18.80 -42.85 -28.61
N SER A 840 19.89 -42.50 -29.29
CA SER A 840 20.48 -43.29 -30.38
C SER A 840 21.99 -43.06 -30.50
N LYS A 841 22.71 -44.04 -31.06
CA LYS A 841 24.17 -44.17 -30.93
C LYS A 841 24.94 -43.72 -32.17
N LYS A 842 26.05 -42.96 -32.00
CA LYS A 842 27.43 -43.37 -32.35
C LYS A 842 28.47 -42.24 -32.15
N SER A 843 29.68 -42.64 -31.78
CA SER A 843 30.95 -41.89 -31.70
C SER A 843 31.70 -41.87 -33.06
N PRO A 844 32.79 -41.09 -33.29
CA PRO A 844 33.74 -40.52 -32.32
C PRO A 844 34.22 -39.06 -32.55
N CYS A 845 35.16 -38.63 -31.71
CA CYS A 845 35.88 -37.33 -31.67
C CYS A 845 37.18 -37.36 -32.52
N PRO A 846 38.17 -36.44 -32.36
CA PRO A 846 38.15 -34.95 -32.35
C PRO A 846 39.24 -34.31 -33.27
N VAL A 847 39.06 -33.06 -33.75
CA VAL A 847 40.19 -32.22 -34.24
C VAL A 847 39.96 -30.72 -33.98
N THR A 848 41.03 -30.03 -33.57
CA THR A 848 41.30 -28.56 -33.57
C THR A 848 42.80 -28.38 -33.83
N PRO A 849 43.36 -27.19 -34.21
CA PRO A 849 42.77 -25.88 -34.51
C PRO A 849 43.29 -25.30 -35.87
N ALA A 850 43.42 -23.95 -35.96
CA ALA A 850 44.13 -23.12 -36.97
C ALA A 850 43.32 -22.70 -38.23
N GLN A 851 43.53 -21.53 -38.87
CA GLN A 851 44.23 -20.27 -38.55
C GLN A 851 43.74 -19.15 -39.51
N SER A 852 44.02 -17.87 -39.22
CA SER A 852 43.80 -16.72 -40.12
C SER A 852 44.77 -16.68 -41.31
N PRO A 853 44.46 -15.93 -42.39
CA PRO A 853 45.25 -14.70 -42.62
C PRO A 853 44.47 -13.49 -43.17
N SER A 854 45.16 -12.34 -43.26
CA SER A 854 44.63 -11.00 -43.58
C SER A 854 45.34 -10.32 -44.77
N GLN A 855 44.63 -9.43 -45.49
CA GLN A 855 45.14 -8.33 -46.36
C GLN A 855 43.95 -7.35 -46.56
N GLN A 856 44.01 -6.02 -46.39
CA GLN A 856 44.79 -4.95 -47.07
C GLN A 856 44.50 -4.90 -48.59
N GLN A 857 44.17 -3.77 -49.26
CA GLN A 857 44.06 -2.31 -48.98
C GLN A 857 43.05 -1.69 -50.05
N GLN A 858 42.63 -0.41 -50.19
CA GLN A 858 42.96 0.97 -49.73
C GLN A 858 41.63 1.84 -49.79
N VAL A 859 41.46 3.05 -49.21
CA VAL A 859 41.70 4.45 -49.72
C VAL A 859 41.14 4.71 -51.15
N SER A 860 40.37 5.76 -51.54
CA SER A 860 40.03 7.15 -51.06
C SER A 860 38.70 7.67 -51.71
N SER A 861 38.08 8.85 -51.45
CA SER A 861 37.94 9.74 -50.27
C SER A 861 37.03 10.99 -50.52
N VAL A 862 36.20 11.40 -49.52
CA VAL A 862 35.97 12.81 -49.04
C VAL A 862 35.08 13.85 -49.82
N THR A 863 34.02 14.35 -49.13
CA THR A 863 33.22 15.63 -49.29
C THR A 863 32.39 15.88 -50.59
N THR A 864 31.34 16.73 -50.65
CA THR A 864 30.73 17.71 -49.71
C THR A 864 29.20 17.88 -49.93
N SER A 865 28.46 18.41 -48.95
CA SER A 865 27.08 18.95 -49.03
C SER A 865 27.07 20.41 -49.58
N PRO A 866 25.96 21.20 -49.68
CA PRO A 866 24.55 20.98 -49.25
C PRO A 866 23.44 21.53 -50.22
N ALA A 867 22.23 21.75 -49.67
CA ALA A 867 21.13 22.66 -50.10
C ALA A 867 19.88 22.07 -50.82
N SER A 868 18.74 22.76 -50.65
CA SER A 868 17.35 22.42 -51.03
C SER A 868 16.55 23.73 -51.22
N PRO A 869 15.22 23.75 -51.57
CA PRO A 869 14.35 22.71 -52.12
C PRO A 869 14.02 23.00 -53.63
N PRO A 870 12.90 23.60 -54.14
CA PRO A 870 11.58 23.99 -53.60
C PRO A 870 10.31 23.49 -54.37
N SER A 871 9.19 23.36 -53.65
CA SER A 871 7.77 23.67 -54.00
C SER A 871 7.05 23.20 -55.30
N ALA A 872 5.76 22.85 -55.11
CA ALA A 872 4.63 22.90 -56.07
C ALA A 872 4.58 21.85 -57.22
N GLN A 873 3.45 21.44 -57.80
CA GLN A 873 2.01 21.40 -57.42
C GLN A 873 1.29 20.50 -58.44
N GLU A 874 0.30 19.67 -58.04
CA GLU A 874 -0.85 19.21 -58.87
C GLU A 874 -0.53 18.43 -60.20
N ASP A 875 -1.40 17.68 -60.89
CA ASP A 875 -2.80 17.21 -60.70
C ASP A 875 -2.99 15.84 -61.41
N SER A 876 -4.04 15.08 -61.06
CA SER A 876 -4.71 14.01 -61.87
C SER A 876 -3.91 12.73 -62.25
N GLY A 877 -4.54 11.57 -62.52
CA GLY A 877 -5.97 11.21 -62.47
C GLY A 877 -6.24 9.77 -62.98
N LEU A 878 -7.52 9.37 -63.00
CA LEU A 878 -8.09 8.03 -63.28
C LEU A 878 -7.86 7.00 -62.14
N ASP A 879 -8.87 6.42 -61.48
CA ASP A 879 -10.13 5.73 -61.91
C ASP A 879 -9.88 4.26 -62.35
N GLU A 880 -10.77 3.29 -62.09
CA GLU A 880 -12.19 3.36 -61.69
C GLU A 880 -12.62 2.10 -60.90
N LEU A 881 -13.60 2.20 -59.99
CA LEU A 881 -14.82 1.34 -59.91
C LEU A 881 -15.64 1.55 -58.60
N THR A 882 -16.72 2.32 -58.75
CA THR A 882 -18.05 2.23 -58.11
C THR A 882 -18.21 1.62 -56.69
N GLN A 883 -18.70 2.37 -55.68
CA GLN A 883 -20.05 2.96 -55.48
C GLN A 883 -21.16 1.94 -55.10
N GLY A 884 -22.19 2.30 -54.31
CA GLY A 884 -22.56 3.65 -53.83
C GLY A 884 -23.24 3.71 -52.45
N LEU A 885 -23.29 4.88 -51.79
CA LEU A 885 -24.14 6.07 -52.04
C LEU A 885 -25.60 5.85 -51.53
N HIS A 886 -26.27 6.78 -50.83
CA HIS A 886 -25.88 8.13 -50.41
C HIS A 886 -26.60 8.54 -49.10
N SER A 887 -25.98 9.42 -48.31
CA SER A 887 -26.64 10.22 -47.27
C SER A 887 -27.36 11.44 -47.87
N LEU A 888 -28.30 12.06 -47.12
CA LEU A 888 -28.50 13.52 -47.13
C LEU A 888 -29.29 14.02 -45.90
N ASP A 889 -29.29 15.34 -45.73
CA ASP A 889 -29.41 16.09 -44.46
C ASP A 889 -30.63 17.06 -44.46
N LEU A 890 -30.77 17.85 -43.39
CA LEU A 890 -31.37 19.18 -43.25
C LEU A 890 -32.77 19.38 -42.63
N SER A 891 -32.74 20.19 -41.56
CA SER A 891 -33.62 21.33 -41.23
C SER A 891 -34.76 21.14 -40.20
N SER A 892 -35.21 22.29 -39.66
CA SER A 892 -35.83 22.44 -38.33
C SER A 892 -37.15 23.21 -38.34
N SER A 893 -38.12 22.86 -37.48
CA SER A 893 -39.22 23.78 -37.12
C SER A 893 -39.97 23.45 -35.80
N THR A 894 -39.85 24.38 -34.84
CA THR A 894 -40.90 24.90 -33.93
C THR A 894 -42.00 23.99 -33.33
N SER A 895 -41.85 23.65 -32.04
CA SER A 895 -42.81 23.84 -30.93
C SER A 895 -44.30 23.42 -31.02
N ALA A 896 -44.76 22.56 -30.08
CA ALA A 896 -45.87 22.84 -29.14
C ALA A 896 -46.08 21.74 -28.07
N ASN A 897 -46.63 22.13 -26.91
CA ASN A 897 -46.89 21.34 -25.70
C ASN A 897 -47.74 20.04 -25.89
N SER A 898 -47.45 18.98 -25.12
CA SER A 898 -48.26 18.63 -23.91
C SER A 898 -47.83 17.29 -23.25
N SER A 899 -47.96 17.22 -21.92
CA SER A 899 -47.98 15.95 -21.14
C SER A 899 -49.42 15.39 -21.14
N PRO A 900 -49.65 14.07 -20.91
CA PRO A 900 -49.82 13.62 -19.52
C PRO A 900 -49.47 12.14 -19.16
N THR A 901 -49.37 11.93 -17.85
CA THR A 901 -49.46 10.72 -16.99
C THR A 901 -49.74 9.31 -17.54
N SER A 902 -49.05 8.35 -16.90
CA SER A 902 -49.33 6.90 -16.77
C SER A 902 -50.71 6.50 -16.20
N ILE A 903 -51.08 5.21 -16.33
CA ILE A 903 -51.98 4.42 -15.44
C ILE A 903 -51.78 2.90 -15.71
N PRO A 904 -51.97 1.96 -14.74
CA PRO A 904 -51.45 0.57 -14.82
C PRO A 904 -52.50 -0.56 -14.86
N VAL A 905 -52.03 -1.82 -14.97
CA VAL A 905 -52.79 -3.09 -14.81
C VAL A 905 -51.90 -4.09 -14.05
N GLY A 906 -52.35 -4.85 -13.05
CA GLY A 906 -53.66 -4.88 -12.37
C GLY A 906 -53.64 -5.84 -11.17
N GLY A 907 -54.77 -6.01 -10.46
CA GLY A 907 -54.81 -6.81 -9.23
C GLY A 907 -56.06 -7.69 -9.07
N ALA A 908 -56.00 -8.63 -8.13
CA ALA A 908 -57.07 -9.58 -7.82
C ALA A 908 -57.46 -9.58 -6.32
N ARG A 909 -58.67 -10.07 -6.02
CA ARG A 909 -59.41 -9.99 -4.73
C ARG A 909 -60.46 -11.14 -4.70
N PRO A 910 -61.21 -11.43 -3.60
CA PRO A 910 -60.99 -11.14 -2.17
C PRO A 910 -61.43 -12.26 -1.16
N LYS A 911 -61.18 -12.03 0.14
CA LYS A 911 -62.02 -12.39 1.34
C LYS A 911 -62.50 -13.85 1.61
N VAL A 912 -62.23 -14.32 2.86
CA VAL A 912 -63.23 -14.91 3.80
C VAL A 912 -62.88 -14.48 5.26
N LYS A 913 -63.87 -14.45 6.17
CA LYS A 913 -63.80 -14.28 7.64
C LYS A 913 -64.70 -15.38 8.27
N PRO A 914 -64.41 -15.96 9.46
CA PRO A 914 -64.74 -15.31 10.76
C PRO A 914 -63.76 -15.64 11.95
N SER A 915 -63.39 -14.71 12.84
CA SER A 915 -64.04 -14.36 14.14
C SER A 915 -63.47 -15.17 15.35
N PRO A 916 -63.77 -14.85 16.64
CA PRO A 916 -62.69 -14.72 17.63
C PRO A 916 -62.82 -15.59 18.90
N HIS A 917 -61.81 -15.53 19.78
CA HIS A 917 -62.01 -15.65 21.23
C HIS A 917 -61.06 -14.74 22.02
N ARG A 918 -61.51 -14.30 23.21
CA ARG A 918 -60.70 -13.63 24.25
C ARG A 918 -60.28 -14.64 25.31
N ASP A 919 -59.15 -14.40 25.97
CA ASP A 919 -59.02 -14.03 27.39
C ASP A 919 -57.51 -14.11 27.78
N VAL A 920 -56.82 -13.20 28.48
CA VAL A 920 -57.09 -12.26 29.61
C VAL A 920 -56.48 -12.78 30.92
N ILE A 921 -55.51 -12.02 31.46
CA ILE A 921 -54.95 -12.06 32.84
C ILE A 921 -54.10 -13.31 33.23
N ALA A 922 -53.00 -13.21 34.00
CA ALA A 922 -52.06 -12.09 34.26
C ALA A 922 -50.76 -12.61 34.93
N THR A 923 -49.76 -11.72 35.01
CA THR A 923 -48.73 -11.57 36.07
C THR A 923 -48.42 -12.74 37.01
N GLN A 924 -47.12 -13.05 37.16
CA GLN A 924 -46.40 -12.53 38.34
C GLN A 924 -44.89 -12.41 38.09
N GLU A 925 -44.28 -11.42 38.75
CA GLU A 925 -42.84 -11.20 38.83
C GLU A 925 -42.23 -12.12 39.91
N VAL A 926 -40.90 -12.17 39.99
CA VAL A 926 -40.10 -11.92 41.22
C VAL A 926 -38.61 -12.21 40.91
N SER A 927 -37.77 -11.21 41.12
CA SER A 927 -36.30 -11.27 41.10
C SER A 927 -35.80 -11.33 42.57
N PRO A 928 -34.55 -10.95 42.92
CA PRO A 928 -33.22 -11.15 42.34
C PRO A 928 -32.25 -11.86 43.35
N VAL A 929 -30.91 -11.73 43.17
CA VAL A 929 -29.88 -11.37 44.21
C VAL A 929 -28.63 -12.28 44.36
N LYS A 930 -27.45 -11.61 44.36
CA LYS A 930 -26.06 -11.99 44.80
C LYS A 930 -25.33 -13.10 44.00
N VAL A 931 -24.06 -12.97 43.57
CA VAL A 931 -22.82 -12.28 44.04
C VAL A 931 -22.04 -13.03 45.14
N ILE A 932 -20.78 -13.36 44.84
CA ILE A 932 -19.64 -13.59 45.76
C ILE A 932 -18.33 -13.41 44.96
N GLU A 933 -17.25 -12.98 45.63
CA GLU A 933 -15.90 -12.73 45.05
C GLU A 933 -14.82 -13.69 45.63
N ARG A 934 -13.58 -13.53 45.12
CA ARG A 934 -12.26 -13.95 45.68
C ARG A 934 -11.83 -15.41 45.39
N GLY A 935 -10.53 -15.69 45.18
CA GLY A 935 -9.38 -14.79 45.13
C GLY A 935 -8.04 -15.48 44.78
N ARG A 936 -6.98 -14.67 44.67
CA ARG A 936 -5.58 -14.99 44.27
C ARG A 936 -4.99 -16.31 44.78
N GLN A 937 -4.12 -16.95 43.98
CA GLN A 937 -2.71 -17.17 44.34
C GLN A 937 -1.81 -17.62 43.17
N GLU A 938 -0.53 -17.27 43.26
CA GLU A 938 0.65 -17.68 42.46
C GLU A 938 1.81 -17.83 43.49
N PRO A 939 2.89 -18.64 43.28
CA PRO A 939 3.95 -18.29 42.31
C PRO A 939 4.77 -19.50 41.72
N GLY A 940 5.73 -19.24 40.82
CA GLY A 940 6.83 -20.19 40.54
C GLY A 940 7.70 -19.88 39.30
N VAL A 941 9.02 -19.77 39.47
CA VAL A 941 10.00 -19.44 38.40
C VAL A 941 11.27 -20.29 38.54
N LYS A 942 11.82 -20.83 37.42
CA LYS A 942 13.26 -20.73 37.02
C LYS A 942 13.71 -21.64 35.84
N VAL A 943 14.34 -20.98 34.85
CA VAL A 943 15.62 -21.32 34.16
C VAL A 943 15.67 -22.49 33.16
N GLU A 944 16.57 -22.32 32.18
CA GLU A 944 16.69 -23.01 30.89
C GLU A 944 17.72 -24.16 30.87
N SER A 945 17.67 -24.97 29.80
CA SER A 945 18.87 -25.59 29.19
C SER A 945 18.63 -25.90 27.71
N THR A 946 19.51 -25.46 26.82
CA THR A 946 19.45 -25.72 25.36
C THR A 946 20.05 -27.08 24.97
N PRO A 947 19.72 -27.60 23.77
CA PRO A 947 20.81 -27.90 22.84
C PRO A 947 20.50 -27.70 21.34
N ILE A 948 21.49 -27.11 20.64
CA ILE A 948 21.99 -27.45 19.28
C ILE A 948 21.04 -27.36 18.06
N LYS A 949 21.60 -26.89 16.93
CA LYS A 949 20.90 -26.67 15.64
C LYS A 949 20.88 -27.93 14.76
N GLU A 950 19.82 -28.08 13.98
CA GLU A 950 19.83 -28.77 12.68
C GLU A 950 19.47 -27.75 11.58
N GLU A 951 19.97 -27.96 10.36
CA GLU A 951 19.76 -27.07 9.22
C GLU A 951 18.43 -27.40 8.49
N LYS A 952 17.56 -26.40 8.31
CA LYS A 952 16.34 -26.57 7.50
C LYS A 952 16.66 -26.31 6.02
N GLN A 953 16.54 -27.36 5.19
CA GLN A 953 16.33 -27.18 3.75
C GLN A 953 14.94 -26.60 3.50
N ASP A 954 14.84 -25.60 2.63
CA ASP A 954 13.60 -24.90 2.35
C ASP A 954 12.81 -25.58 1.22
N THR A 955 11.53 -25.85 1.47
CA THR A 955 10.61 -26.46 0.49
C THR A 955 9.29 -25.70 0.55
N MET A 956 9.03 -24.88 -0.47
CA MET A 956 7.86 -23.99 -0.49
C MET A 956 6.53 -24.75 -0.39
N TYR A 957 5.81 -24.53 0.70
CA TYR A 957 4.38 -24.83 0.83
C TYR A 957 3.62 -23.55 1.18
N VAL A 958 2.39 -23.43 0.68
CA VAL A 958 1.49 -22.30 1.03
C VAL A 958 1.06 -22.35 2.51
N VAL A 959 1.17 -23.52 3.14
CA VAL A 959 1.10 -23.75 4.59
C VAL A 959 2.16 -24.79 4.94
N ASP A 960 3.12 -24.44 5.81
CA ASP A 960 4.18 -25.36 6.27
C ASP A 960 3.58 -26.66 6.85
N PRO A 961 3.82 -27.83 6.21
CA PRO A 961 3.32 -29.10 6.73
C PRO A 961 4.21 -29.61 7.85
N LEU A 962 3.61 -30.33 8.80
CA LEU A 962 4.37 -31.02 9.84
C LEU A 962 5.31 -32.06 9.22
N ALA A 963 6.62 -31.91 9.49
CA ALA A 963 7.65 -32.87 9.08
C ALA A 963 7.48 -34.25 9.77
N TRP A 964 6.80 -34.29 10.91
CA TRP A 964 6.43 -35.50 11.64
C TRP A 964 5.17 -35.26 12.49
N CYS A 965 4.36 -36.30 12.69
CA CYS A 965 3.31 -36.32 13.70
C CYS A 965 3.15 -37.76 14.27
N PRO A 966 2.61 -37.93 15.50
CA PRO A 966 2.48 -39.26 16.12
C PRO A 966 1.47 -40.17 15.42
N HIS A 967 0.72 -39.66 14.45
CA HIS A 967 -0.28 -40.41 13.69
C HIS A 967 0.30 -41.11 12.45
N LEU A 968 1.57 -40.87 12.10
CA LEU A 968 2.22 -41.53 10.95
C LEU A 968 2.25 -43.06 11.08
N ASP A 969 2.26 -43.59 12.30
CA ASP A 969 2.25 -45.03 12.58
C ASP A 969 0.90 -45.70 12.22
N SER A 970 -0.16 -44.92 11.92
CA SER A 970 -1.44 -45.48 11.44
C SER A 970 -1.47 -45.74 9.92
N VAL A 971 -0.52 -45.19 9.17
CA VAL A 971 -0.47 -45.32 7.70
C VAL A 971 -0.29 -46.79 7.35
N GLN A 972 -1.24 -47.33 6.57
CA GLN A 972 -1.15 -48.70 6.09
C GLN A 972 -0.36 -48.77 4.77
N PRO A 973 0.24 -49.92 4.43
CA PRO A 973 0.87 -50.11 3.12
C PRO A 973 -0.12 -49.90 1.98
N VAL A 974 0.37 -49.40 0.85
CA VAL A 974 -0.43 -49.17 -0.37
C VAL A 974 -1.06 -50.49 -0.86
N PRO A 975 -2.34 -50.51 -1.29
CA PRO A 975 -2.97 -51.71 -1.85
C PRO A 975 -2.22 -52.27 -3.05
N ALA A 976 -2.31 -53.58 -3.27
CA ALA A 976 -1.61 -54.26 -4.37
C ALA A 976 -2.15 -53.88 -5.77
N ASP A 977 -3.36 -53.32 -5.82
CA ASP A 977 -4.04 -52.71 -6.96
C ASP A 977 -3.75 -51.19 -7.08
N GLY A 978 -2.96 -50.61 -6.17
CA GLY A 978 -2.50 -49.23 -6.20
C GLY A 978 -3.52 -48.22 -5.62
N ILE A 979 -3.42 -46.97 -6.07
CA ILE A 979 -4.36 -45.89 -5.75
C ILE A 979 -4.93 -45.36 -7.06
N SER A 980 -6.24 -45.40 -7.25
CA SER A 980 -6.89 -44.79 -8.42
C SER A 980 -7.51 -43.45 -8.05
N VAL A 981 -6.86 -42.36 -8.46
CA VAL A 981 -7.25 -40.97 -8.14
C VAL A 981 -8.55 -40.50 -8.81
N PHE A 982 -9.03 -41.23 -9.83
CA PHE A 982 -10.25 -40.91 -10.58
C PHE A 982 -11.50 -41.64 -10.04
N ARG A 983 -11.40 -42.27 -8.86
CA ARG A 983 -12.56 -42.91 -8.23
C ARG A 983 -13.52 -41.84 -7.67
N PRO A 984 -14.84 -41.94 -7.92
CA PRO A 984 -15.81 -41.09 -7.25
C PRO A 984 -15.96 -41.47 -5.77
N CYS A 985 -16.55 -40.57 -5.00
CA CYS A 985 -16.94 -40.77 -3.61
C CYS A 985 -17.81 -42.02 -3.47
N GLU A 986 -17.37 -42.99 -2.65
CA GLU A 986 -18.10 -44.25 -2.42
C GLU A 986 -19.50 -44.08 -1.80
N ASP A 987 -19.76 -42.95 -1.15
CA ASP A 987 -21.00 -42.71 -0.41
C ASP A 987 -22.02 -41.83 -1.17
N CYS A 988 -21.57 -40.87 -2.01
CA CYS A 988 -22.47 -39.99 -2.78
C CYS A 988 -22.20 -39.88 -4.29
N GLY A 989 -21.21 -40.60 -4.83
CA GLY A 989 -20.93 -40.64 -6.28
C GLY A 989 -20.27 -39.40 -6.88
N ALA A 990 -20.06 -38.32 -6.13
CA ALA A 990 -19.35 -37.12 -6.59
C ALA A 990 -17.93 -37.46 -7.06
N ASP A 991 -17.50 -36.90 -8.18
CA ASP A 991 -16.19 -37.09 -8.82
C ASP A 991 -15.17 -35.97 -8.47
N THR A 992 -15.66 -34.78 -8.11
CA THR A 992 -14.87 -33.62 -7.67
C THR A 992 -14.42 -33.70 -6.19
N GLU A 993 -13.29 -33.04 -5.91
CA GLU A 993 -12.61 -32.99 -4.59
C GLU A 993 -12.59 -34.31 -3.81
N ASN A 994 -12.31 -35.44 -4.45
CA ASN A 994 -12.17 -36.70 -3.74
C ASN A 994 -10.84 -36.80 -2.97
N TRP A 995 -10.87 -37.53 -1.86
CA TRP A 995 -9.75 -37.85 -1.00
C TRP A 995 -9.70 -39.37 -0.80
N ILE A 996 -8.54 -39.91 -0.44
CA ILE A 996 -8.36 -41.31 -0.04
C ILE A 996 -7.82 -41.42 1.39
N CYS A 997 -8.37 -42.35 2.18
CA CYS A 997 -7.88 -42.61 3.52
C CYS A 997 -6.59 -43.42 3.50
N LEU A 998 -5.51 -42.94 4.14
CA LEU A 998 -4.22 -43.65 4.20
C LEU A 998 -4.18 -44.80 5.22
N CYS A 999 -5.32 -45.09 5.88
CA CYS A 999 -5.44 -46.17 6.85
C CYS A 999 -6.34 -47.31 6.36
N CYS A 1000 -7.20 -47.09 5.36
CA CYS A 1000 -8.03 -48.16 4.77
C CYS A 1000 -8.41 -47.97 3.29
N TYR A 1001 -7.82 -46.98 2.60
CA TYR A 1001 -7.95 -46.75 1.15
C TYR A 1001 -9.37 -46.59 0.58
N LYS A 1002 -10.34 -46.22 1.43
CA LYS A 1002 -11.65 -45.70 1.00
C LYS A 1002 -11.48 -44.37 0.28
N VAL A 1003 -12.26 -44.17 -0.79
CA VAL A 1003 -12.32 -42.89 -1.54
C VAL A 1003 -13.64 -42.18 -1.27
N LEU A 1004 -13.58 -40.94 -0.79
CA LEU A 1004 -14.74 -40.14 -0.37
C LEU A 1004 -14.50 -38.65 -0.63
N CYS A 1005 -15.58 -37.88 -0.84
CA CYS A 1005 -15.46 -36.46 -1.17
C CYS A 1005 -15.06 -35.59 0.03
N GLY A 1006 -14.41 -34.47 -0.31
CA GLY A 1006 -13.83 -33.51 0.62
C GLY A 1006 -14.84 -32.62 1.32
N ARG A 1007 -14.28 -31.71 2.14
CA ARG A 1007 -15.05 -30.82 3.03
C ARG A 1007 -15.91 -29.78 2.30
N PHE A 1008 -15.59 -29.41 1.06
CA PHE A 1008 -16.38 -28.43 0.30
C PHE A 1008 -17.44 -29.08 -0.62
N VAL A 1009 -17.60 -30.40 -0.56
CA VAL A 1009 -18.59 -31.14 -1.37
C VAL A 1009 -19.72 -31.70 -0.50
N ASN A 1010 -19.47 -32.75 0.28
CA ASN A 1010 -20.44 -33.34 1.21
C ASN A 1010 -19.76 -33.95 2.46
N GLU A 1011 -18.52 -33.55 2.76
CA GLU A 1011 -17.76 -33.94 3.97
C GLU A 1011 -17.57 -35.44 4.24
N HIS A 1012 -17.80 -36.33 3.26
CA HIS A 1012 -17.77 -37.78 3.50
C HIS A 1012 -16.40 -38.28 3.97
N MET A 1013 -15.28 -37.73 3.50
CA MET A 1013 -13.96 -38.10 4.03
C MET A 1013 -13.73 -37.61 5.47
N VAL A 1014 -14.24 -36.43 5.81
CA VAL A 1014 -14.18 -35.87 7.17
C VAL A 1014 -15.00 -36.75 8.12
N THR A 1015 -16.21 -37.11 7.69
CA THR A 1015 -17.09 -38.06 8.37
C THR A 1015 -16.42 -39.42 8.54
N HIS A 1016 -15.72 -39.92 7.52
CA HIS A 1016 -14.99 -41.17 7.60
C HIS A 1016 -13.86 -41.12 8.64
N GLY A 1017 -12.97 -40.13 8.59
CA GLY A 1017 -11.88 -39.99 9.56
C GLY A 1017 -12.39 -39.90 11.00
N GLN A 1018 -13.47 -39.16 11.24
CA GLN A 1018 -14.12 -39.07 12.55
C GLN A 1018 -14.76 -40.39 13.01
N VAL A 1019 -15.38 -41.15 12.11
CA VAL A 1019 -16.10 -42.39 12.45
C VAL A 1019 -15.19 -43.62 12.58
N SER A 1020 -14.13 -43.70 11.77
CA SER A 1020 -13.15 -44.80 11.82
C SER A 1020 -11.99 -44.55 12.78
N GLY A 1021 -11.79 -43.30 13.21
CA GLY A 1021 -10.58 -42.88 13.92
C GLY A 1021 -9.33 -42.83 13.04
N HIS A 1022 -9.46 -43.01 11.72
CA HIS A 1022 -8.33 -42.96 10.79
C HIS A 1022 -7.80 -41.53 10.65
N PRO A 1023 -6.58 -41.22 11.11
CA PRO A 1023 -6.15 -39.84 11.29
C PRO A 1023 -5.58 -39.20 10.02
N LEU A 1024 -5.17 -39.97 9.00
CA LEU A 1024 -4.46 -39.48 7.82
C LEU A 1024 -5.21 -39.76 6.51
N VAL A 1025 -5.35 -38.72 5.69
CA VAL A 1025 -6.03 -38.74 4.38
C VAL A 1025 -5.22 -37.98 3.33
N LEU A 1026 -5.25 -38.44 2.08
CA LEU A 1026 -4.59 -37.83 0.93
C LEU A 1026 -5.64 -37.25 -0.02
N SER A 1027 -5.47 -35.99 -0.43
CA SER A 1027 -6.34 -35.31 -1.40
C SER A 1027 -6.00 -35.73 -2.83
N PHE A 1028 -6.99 -36.05 -3.67
CA PHE A 1028 -6.76 -36.28 -5.10
C PHE A 1028 -6.64 -34.97 -5.91
N ALA A 1029 -7.03 -33.82 -5.35
CA ALA A 1029 -6.94 -32.53 -6.03
C ALA A 1029 -5.48 -32.06 -6.19
N ASP A 1030 -4.68 -32.18 -5.14
CA ASP A 1030 -3.32 -31.61 -5.03
C ASP A 1030 -2.27 -32.60 -4.45
N LEU A 1031 -2.67 -33.82 -4.08
CA LEU A 1031 -1.82 -34.82 -3.41
C LEU A 1031 -1.26 -34.38 -2.05
N SER A 1032 -1.85 -33.36 -1.43
CA SER A 1032 -1.59 -33.02 -0.03
C SER A 1032 -2.10 -34.13 0.90
N VAL A 1033 -1.50 -34.24 2.09
CA VAL A 1033 -1.93 -35.19 3.12
C VAL A 1033 -2.30 -34.42 4.36
N TRP A 1034 -3.56 -34.55 4.78
CA TRP A 1034 -4.11 -33.91 5.98
C TRP A 1034 -4.14 -34.90 7.14
N CYS A 1035 -3.80 -34.44 8.34
CA CYS A 1035 -3.92 -35.20 9.56
C CYS A 1035 -5.04 -34.62 10.44
N TYR A 1036 -6.17 -35.32 10.55
CA TYR A 1036 -7.34 -34.84 11.29
C TYR A 1036 -7.05 -34.49 12.76
N PRO A 1037 -6.36 -35.32 13.57
CA PRO A 1037 -6.12 -34.98 14.97
C PRO A 1037 -4.96 -34.00 15.21
N CYS A 1038 -4.21 -33.64 14.16
CA CYS A 1038 -3.19 -32.58 14.21
C CYS A 1038 -3.64 -31.27 13.53
N GLU A 1039 -4.84 -31.27 12.94
CA GLU A 1039 -5.45 -30.15 12.20
C GLU A 1039 -4.45 -29.44 11.24
N SER A 1040 -3.61 -30.23 10.58
CA SER A 1040 -2.52 -29.73 9.74
C SER A 1040 -2.16 -30.70 8.61
N TYR A 1041 -1.51 -30.16 7.56
CA TYR A 1041 -0.89 -30.98 6.52
C TYR A 1041 0.37 -31.66 7.03
N VAL A 1042 0.70 -32.83 6.49
CA VAL A 1042 1.87 -33.62 6.92
C VAL A 1042 2.73 -33.98 5.70
N HIS A 1043 4.03 -33.77 5.84
CA HIS A 1043 5.03 -34.24 4.88
C HIS A 1043 6.08 -35.08 5.62
N ASN A 1044 6.11 -36.37 5.37
CA ASN A 1044 7.07 -37.29 5.95
C ASN A 1044 7.37 -38.43 4.98
N LYS A 1045 8.57 -39.01 5.05
CA LYS A 1045 9.00 -40.18 4.25
C LYS A 1045 8.04 -41.37 4.32
N VAL A 1046 7.34 -41.59 5.44
CA VAL A 1046 6.32 -42.65 5.59
C VAL A 1046 5.16 -42.48 4.60
N LEU A 1047 4.88 -41.24 4.19
CA LEU A 1047 3.82 -40.93 3.22
C LEU A 1047 4.28 -41.07 1.75
N TYR A 1048 5.57 -41.33 1.50
CA TYR A 1048 6.11 -41.32 0.13
C TYR A 1048 5.49 -42.41 -0.76
N GLU A 1049 5.32 -43.64 -0.27
CA GLU A 1049 4.73 -44.72 -1.08
C GLU A 1049 3.30 -44.38 -1.53
N ALA A 1050 2.46 -43.88 -0.61
CA ALA A 1050 1.08 -43.51 -0.93
C ALA A 1050 1.00 -42.25 -1.82
N LYS A 1051 1.85 -41.25 -1.58
CA LYS A 1051 1.96 -40.08 -2.46
C LYS A 1051 2.44 -40.48 -3.85
N ASN A 1052 3.45 -41.35 -3.96
CA ASN A 1052 3.99 -41.82 -5.24
C ASN A 1052 2.97 -42.65 -6.02
N ALA A 1053 2.26 -43.56 -5.36
CA ALA A 1053 1.20 -44.33 -6.00
C ALA A 1053 0.05 -43.44 -6.53
N ALA A 1054 -0.36 -42.42 -5.77
CA ALA A 1054 -1.36 -41.46 -6.22
C ALA A 1054 -0.83 -40.54 -7.35
N HIS A 1055 0.45 -40.14 -7.31
CA HIS A 1055 1.10 -39.34 -8.36
C HIS A 1055 1.21 -40.11 -9.67
N LEU A 1056 1.72 -41.34 -9.61
CA LEU A 1056 1.85 -42.26 -10.75
C LEU A 1056 0.49 -42.52 -11.41
N ALA A 1057 -0.56 -42.71 -10.62
CA ALA A 1057 -1.92 -42.87 -11.14
C ALA A 1057 -2.55 -41.58 -11.69
N LYS A 1058 -2.10 -40.40 -11.24
CA LYS A 1058 -2.63 -39.10 -11.70
C LYS A 1058 -1.91 -38.57 -12.95
N PHE A 1059 -0.60 -38.79 -13.05
CA PHE A 1059 0.28 -38.15 -14.03
C PHE A 1059 1.04 -39.14 -14.93
N GLY A 1060 1.06 -40.43 -14.61
CA GLY A 1060 1.75 -41.46 -15.40
C GLY A 1060 3.24 -41.61 -15.10
N GLU A 1061 3.78 -40.84 -14.15
CA GLU A 1061 5.20 -40.88 -13.74
C GLU A 1061 5.35 -40.85 -12.20
N GLU A 1062 6.45 -41.39 -11.70
CA GLU A 1062 6.79 -41.38 -10.27
C GLU A 1062 7.15 -39.98 -9.79
N ILE A 1063 7.01 -39.71 -8.49
CA ILE A 1063 7.49 -38.48 -7.85
C ILE A 1063 9.01 -38.41 -8.02
N PRO A 1064 9.56 -37.35 -8.66
CA PRO A 1064 11.00 -37.20 -8.82
C PRO A 1064 11.76 -37.33 -7.49
N PRO A 1065 12.89 -38.05 -7.42
CA PRO A 1065 13.67 -38.14 -6.20
C PRO A 1065 14.20 -36.75 -5.82
N ILE A 1066 13.81 -36.29 -4.64
CA ILE A 1066 14.28 -35.05 -4.04
C ILE A 1066 15.67 -35.34 -3.43
N ASN A 1067 16.69 -34.60 -3.88
CA ASN A 1067 18.02 -34.54 -3.29
C ASN A 1067 18.14 -33.30 -2.39
#